data_AF-A0A937C3A1-F1
#
_entry.id   AF-A0A937C3A1-F1
#
_cell.length_a   1.000
_cell.length_b   1.000
_cell.length_c   1.000
_cell.angle_alpha   90.00
_cell.angle_beta   90.00
_cell.angle_gamma   90.00
#
_symmetry.space_group_name_H-M   'P 1'
#
loop_
_entity.id
_entity.type
_entity.pdbx_description
1 polymer ?
#
loop_
_entity_poly.entity_id
_entity_poly.type
_entity_poly.pdbx_seq_one_letter_code
_entity_poly.pdbx_strand_id
1 'polypeptide(L)'
;MKEYKPGAESAGSWKKFSPPGGGFQVELPHEPYTGNDGSWLYDAADKANDNQYRVIKTDIHNYQFAEEDSFDLGLMDESFIASEYMSSRLSRKQTQFKGYPALDCRYKDKNGGFYTVKFIIQGPHYYTLVARSKKESEQHTRFMQSFEIKPYQYGEAKMQRDTALYYSVRTPWYPEDKKIKLDFPRYSFGDEDENSESDQLEEGAYRYKTISNDSTGEKIFVKFFRFSRYYYAKDSSGFDRVEYSPGNNDTSWIVRSKVYSEGPSGMKIWETVKSDSGSSRTIREKKFFTNGMGFTLTTESDTLSAPSPFISMFFDQFKPADTLKGQNPFEKKTELFASDFLSGDSVLRKRARNLIGVLDVDSADLPILKKLVSSMSWQEKKYLENKEALLGLFGDIKTKESSDYLKQTYYQLGDTVTLQYVVLGALLGQKTNYSYGIFRDILNQDAPVLESGGSGYSGRYSDFTIYRNIYRSNADYGDGNFMDQLSDSLALTRNILQDLLPLVSLDDYKESIMGLLSDMADSNLITTADYQAYIPRFVLEARQELKKQIIEEKKKAIEKAEDLKNDPEEHADAEDEDEDEGNDELELYARILMPVKETNPAVSNLINQMMQSGDKKLKFEVMSLHIRKNLAFPDSLISYFAAMDDYRYLLYKELKDNEQLKKFPSLYNNHLDLGKSKLISMSDYDRPDSIVFVDRLYAEYGGKKGYMYFFKYKNQKEDPSWKLASVGLVPEDPAAFEFESAKQPAKLPFWMLRMSPDELVGKFNFTKFIDTKLTDEKPVGEQLTEAMRKLFYSRRKSAQNFYEDDEQVNYRRMLHFD
;
A
#
# COMPACT_ATOMS: atom_id res chain seq x y z
N MET A 1 0.40 -38.22 -9.69
CA MET A 1 0.83 -39.16 -8.63
C MET A 1 2.08 -39.88 -9.11
N LYS A 2 3.24 -39.71 -8.46
CA LYS A 2 4.43 -40.52 -8.77
C LYS A 2 4.19 -41.96 -8.33
N GLU A 3 4.59 -42.93 -9.14
CA GLU A 3 4.61 -44.35 -8.74
C GLU A 3 5.66 -44.55 -7.64
N TYR A 4 5.22 -44.69 -6.40
CA TYR A 4 6.06 -45.21 -5.33
C TYR A 4 6.08 -46.75 -5.39
N LYS A 5 7.28 -47.33 -5.36
CA LYS A 5 7.50 -48.79 -5.36
C LYS A 5 7.07 -49.39 -4.00
N PRO A 6 6.04 -50.26 -3.93
CA PRO A 6 5.50 -50.73 -2.64
C PRO A 6 6.14 -52.03 -2.17
N GLY A 7 6.34 -52.15 -0.85
CA GLY A 7 6.41 -53.43 -0.15
C GLY A 7 5.07 -54.18 -0.24
N ALA A 8 5.13 -55.51 -0.25
CA ALA A 8 3.99 -56.39 -0.46
C ALA A 8 3.11 -56.50 0.81
N GLU A 9 1.97 -55.82 0.85
CA GLU A 9 0.87 -56.17 1.75
C GLU A 9 -0.38 -56.56 0.96
N SER A 10 -1.04 -57.62 1.44
CA SER A 10 -2.18 -58.30 0.81
C SER A 10 -3.49 -57.52 0.93
N ALA A 11 -4.29 -57.58 -0.13
CA ALA A 11 -5.66 -57.05 -0.19
C ALA A 11 -6.60 -57.72 0.84
N GLY A 12 -7.48 -56.93 1.49
CA GLY A 12 -8.70 -57.49 2.08
C GLY A 12 -9.41 -56.71 3.19
N SER A 13 -8.75 -55.91 4.02
CA SER A 13 -9.42 -55.21 5.13
C SER A 13 -9.15 -53.71 5.11
N TRP A 14 -10.19 -52.92 4.78
CA TRP A 14 -10.15 -51.47 4.99
C TRP A 14 -9.91 -51.20 6.48
N LYS A 15 -8.89 -50.40 6.79
CA LYS A 15 -8.51 -50.03 8.15
C LYS A 15 -8.87 -48.58 8.40
N LYS A 16 -9.27 -48.27 9.64
CA LYS A 16 -9.41 -46.89 10.09
C LYS A 16 -8.02 -46.34 10.41
N PHE A 17 -7.64 -45.27 9.72
CA PHE A 17 -6.41 -44.53 9.94
C PHE A 17 -6.71 -43.19 10.60
N SER A 18 -5.81 -42.73 11.47
CA SER A 18 -5.77 -41.38 12.04
C SER A 18 -4.30 -40.97 12.13
N PRO A 19 -3.94 -39.71 11.81
CA PRO A 19 -2.60 -39.21 12.09
C PRO A 19 -2.28 -39.32 13.60
N PRO A 20 -0.99 -39.46 13.98
CA PRO A 20 -0.59 -39.56 15.39
C PRO A 20 -1.06 -38.38 16.25
N GLY A 21 -1.07 -37.16 15.69
CA GLY A 21 -1.57 -35.96 16.36
C GLY A 21 -3.09 -35.79 16.35
N GLY A 22 -3.86 -36.74 15.80
CA GLY A 22 -5.31 -36.59 15.59
C GLY A 22 -5.66 -35.74 14.37
N GLY A 23 -6.73 -34.94 14.47
CA GLY A 23 -7.20 -34.05 13.40
C GLY A 23 -8.25 -34.69 12.49
N PHE A 24 -8.01 -35.91 12.00
CA PHE A 24 -9.01 -36.65 11.23
C PHE A 24 -8.88 -38.18 11.36
N GLN A 25 -9.92 -38.88 10.96
CA GLN A 25 -9.94 -40.32 10.75
C GLN A 25 -10.55 -40.65 9.38
N VAL A 26 -10.06 -41.68 8.72
CA VAL A 26 -10.58 -42.13 7.41
C VAL A 26 -10.38 -43.64 7.25
N GLU A 27 -11.24 -44.32 6.49
CA GLU A 27 -11.01 -45.72 6.11
C GLU A 27 -10.16 -45.78 4.83
N LEU A 28 -9.10 -46.60 4.85
CA LEU A 28 -8.18 -46.81 3.73
C LEU A 28 -7.88 -48.30 3.53
N PRO A 29 -7.49 -48.74 2.31
CA PRO A 29 -7.21 -50.16 2.03
C PRO A 29 -5.99 -50.71 2.78
N HIS A 30 -5.08 -49.83 3.21
CA HIS A 30 -3.92 -50.14 4.05
C HIS A 30 -3.50 -48.86 4.80
N GLU A 31 -2.47 -48.95 5.63
CA GLU A 31 -1.91 -47.77 6.29
C GLU A 31 -1.26 -46.82 5.26
N PRO A 32 -1.59 -45.52 5.24
CA PRO A 32 -1.19 -44.64 4.16
C PRO A 32 0.31 -44.33 4.20
N TYR A 33 0.88 -44.11 3.02
CA TYR A 33 2.15 -43.44 2.87
C TYR A 33 1.96 -41.96 3.20
N THR A 34 2.75 -41.46 4.16
CA THR A 34 2.67 -40.06 4.59
C THR A 34 3.80 -39.24 3.99
N GLY A 35 3.48 -38.11 3.37
CA GLY A 35 4.43 -37.13 2.86
C GLY A 35 4.09 -35.71 3.34
N ASN A 36 5.07 -34.81 3.26
CA ASN A 36 4.87 -33.38 3.51
C ASN A 36 5.68 -32.56 2.50
N ASP A 37 5.00 -31.77 1.68
CA ASP A 37 5.57 -30.86 0.67
C ASP A 37 5.17 -29.39 0.90
N GLY A 38 4.80 -29.06 2.13
CA GLY A 38 4.05 -27.86 2.49
C GLY A 38 2.57 -28.16 2.77
N SER A 39 2.07 -29.29 2.26
CA SER A 39 0.82 -29.92 2.70
C SER A 39 1.07 -31.33 3.19
N TRP A 40 0.29 -31.80 4.17
CA TRP A 40 0.34 -33.21 4.58
C TRP A 40 -0.42 -34.08 3.58
N LEU A 41 0.25 -35.11 3.06
CA LEU A 41 -0.27 -36.05 2.09
C LEU A 41 -0.38 -37.44 2.71
N TYR A 42 -1.53 -38.09 2.58
CA TYR A 42 -1.77 -39.45 3.05
C TYR A 42 -2.29 -40.30 1.89
N ASP A 43 -1.42 -41.15 1.32
CA ASP A 43 -1.68 -41.92 0.10
C ASP A 43 -1.92 -43.40 0.38
N ALA A 44 -2.94 -43.98 -0.25
CA ALA A 44 -3.16 -45.42 -0.27
C ALA A 44 -3.62 -45.90 -1.65
N ALA A 45 -3.36 -47.17 -1.97
CA ALA A 45 -3.76 -47.77 -3.23
C ALA A 45 -4.38 -49.15 -3.02
N ASP A 46 -5.51 -49.40 -3.66
CA ASP A 46 -6.06 -50.74 -3.83
C ASP A 46 -5.65 -51.27 -5.20
N LYS A 47 -4.53 -52.01 -5.22
CA LYS A 47 -3.95 -52.57 -6.45
C LYS A 47 -4.87 -53.57 -7.15
N ALA A 48 -5.75 -54.25 -6.43
CA ALA A 48 -6.63 -55.27 -7.03
C ALA A 48 -7.66 -54.62 -7.97
N ASN A 49 -8.12 -53.42 -7.62
CA ASN A 49 -9.11 -52.67 -8.38
C ASN A 49 -8.54 -51.45 -9.12
N ASP A 50 -7.23 -51.22 -9.02
CA ASP A 50 -6.53 -50.06 -9.58
C ASP A 50 -7.13 -48.72 -9.09
N ASN A 51 -7.50 -48.67 -7.81
CA ASN A 51 -8.03 -47.47 -7.16
C ASN A 51 -6.93 -46.80 -6.31
N GLN A 52 -6.88 -45.47 -6.34
CA GLN A 52 -5.95 -44.65 -5.56
C GLN A 52 -6.73 -43.70 -4.67
N TYR A 53 -6.31 -43.54 -3.42
CA TYR A 53 -6.94 -42.67 -2.43
C TYR A 53 -5.89 -41.74 -1.84
N ARG A 54 -6.26 -40.48 -1.65
CA ARG A 54 -5.39 -39.46 -1.06
C ARG A 54 -6.20 -38.55 -0.16
N VAL A 55 -5.64 -38.22 1.00
CA VAL A 55 -6.04 -37.07 1.82
C VAL A 55 -4.93 -36.04 1.76
N ILE A 56 -5.26 -34.81 1.42
CA ILE A 56 -4.37 -33.64 1.50
C ILE A 56 -4.90 -32.77 2.63
N LYS A 57 -4.04 -32.35 3.55
CA LYS A 57 -4.32 -31.32 4.55
C LYS A 57 -3.35 -30.17 4.37
N THR A 58 -3.90 -29.00 4.05
CA THR A 58 -3.16 -27.75 3.89
C THR A 58 -3.62 -26.78 4.96
N ASP A 59 -2.67 -26.11 5.62
CA ASP A 59 -2.95 -25.21 6.73
C ASP A 59 -2.74 -23.75 6.29
N ILE A 60 -3.83 -23.01 6.14
CA ILE A 60 -3.84 -21.62 5.66
C ILE A 60 -4.36 -20.73 6.79
N HIS A 61 -3.55 -19.77 7.23
CA HIS A 61 -3.90 -18.84 8.31
C HIS A 61 -3.96 -17.40 7.79
N ASN A 62 -5.06 -16.70 8.07
CA ASN A 62 -5.34 -15.32 7.72
C ASN A 62 -5.84 -14.56 8.95
N TYR A 63 -5.01 -13.71 9.54
CA TYR A 63 -5.38 -12.98 10.77
C TYR A 63 -6.05 -11.61 10.53
N GLN A 64 -6.13 -11.18 9.26
CA GLN A 64 -6.61 -9.83 8.89
C GLN A 64 -7.94 -9.85 8.10
N PHE A 65 -8.35 -11.00 7.58
CA PHE A 65 -9.61 -11.16 6.83
C PHE A 65 -10.09 -12.61 6.94
N ALA A 66 -11.39 -12.81 6.75
CA ALA A 66 -12.01 -14.13 6.65
C ALA A 66 -12.81 -14.17 5.35
N GLU A 67 -12.26 -14.84 4.34
CA GLU A 67 -12.87 -14.89 3.01
C GLU A 67 -14.15 -15.76 2.99
N GLU A 68 -15.01 -15.56 2.00
CA GLU A 68 -16.20 -16.40 1.80
C GLU A 68 -15.79 -17.86 1.56
N ASP A 69 -16.37 -18.80 2.32
CA ASP A 69 -16.01 -20.23 2.19
C ASP A 69 -16.29 -20.76 0.77
N SER A 70 -17.34 -20.25 0.14
CA SER A 70 -17.73 -20.67 -1.21
C SER A 70 -16.71 -20.27 -2.28
N PHE A 71 -16.05 -19.14 -2.08
CA PHE A 71 -14.99 -18.65 -2.94
C PHE A 71 -13.71 -19.47 -2.75
N ASP A 72 -13.26 -19.66 -1.50
CA ASP A 72 -12.04 -20.42 -1.22
C ASP A 72 -12.17 -21.90 -1.62
N LEU A 73 -13.32 -22.52 -1.41
CA LEU A 73 -13.61 -23.86 -1.95
C LEU A 73 -13.56 -23.88 -3.49
N GLY A 74 -14.05 -22.82 -4.13
CA GLY A 74 -13.91 -22.63 -5.58
C GLY A 74 -12.46 -22.52 -6.02
N LEU A 75 -11.63 -21.79 -5.27
CA LEU A 75 -10.20 -21.65 -5.55
C LEU A 75 -9.47 -23.01 -5.43
N MET A 76 -9.84 -23.85 -4.46
CA MET A 76 -9.31 -25.22 -4.35
C MET A 76 -9.66 -26.08 -5.57
N ASP A 77 -10.89 -25.98 -6.09
CA ASP A 77 -11.33 -26.65 -7.32
C ASP A 77 -10.56 -26.16 -8.54
N GLU A 78 -10.40 -24.84 -8.70
CA GLU A 78 -9.60 -24.25 -9.79
C GLU A 78 -8.13 -24.68 -9.74
N SER A 79 -7.51 -24.68 -8.56
CA SER A 79 -6.15 -25.16 -8.36
C SER A 79 -6.02 -26.65 -8.71
N PHE A 80 -6.97 -27.48 -8.30
CA PHE A 80 -6.95 -28.91 -8.58
C PHE A 80 -7.06 -29.21 -10.09
N ILE A 81 -8.02 -28.59 -10.78
CA ILE A 81 -8.23 -28.83 -12.22
C ILE A 81 -7.13 -28.23 -13.10
N ALA A 82 -6.42 -27.21 -12.63
CA ALA A 82 -5.26 -26.63 -13.33
C ALA A 82 -4.06 -27.60 -13.46
N SER A 83 -4.09 -28.73 -12.75
CA SER A 83 -3.09 -29.80 -12.90
C SER A 83 -2.94 -30.27 -14.36
N GLU A 84 -1.71 -30.34 -14.88
CA GLU A 84 -1.42 -30.66 -16.29
C GLU A 84 -2.02 -31.97 -16.81
N TYR A 85 -2.30 -32.93 -15.93
CA TYR A 85 -2.84 -34.25 -16.28
C TYR A 85 -4.38 -34.29 -16.29
N MET A 86 -5.06 -33.25 -15.82
CA MET A 86 -6.52 -33.14 -15.88
C MET A 86 -7.00 -32.83 -17.30
N SER A 87 -8.19 -33.33 -17.67
CA SER A 87 -8.83 -33.02 -18.95
C SER A 87 -10.12 -32.21 -18.80
N SER A 88 -11.01 -32.60 -17.87
CA SER A 88 -12.32 -31.97 -17.76
C SER A 88 -12.99 -32.13 -16.39
N ARG A 89 -13.83 -31.16 -16.03
CA ARG A 89 -14.74 -31.22 -14.88
C ARG A 89 -16.06 -31.88 -15.32
N LEU A 90 -16.44 -32.95 -14.64
CA LEU A 90 -17.68 -33.69 -14.90
C LEU A 90 -18.86 -33.16 -14.06
N SER A 91 -18.61 -32.77 -12.81
CA SER A 91 -19.64 -32.19 -11.94
C SER A 91 -19.01 -31.33 -10.85
N ARG A 92 -19.77 -30.34 -10.36
CA ARG A 92 -19.42 -29.47 -9.24
C ARG A 92 -20.67 -29.19 -8.40
N LYS A 93 -20.61 -29.38 -7.08
CA LYS A 93 -21.75 -29.13 -6.18
C LYS A 93 -21.29 -28.61 -4.83
N GLN A 94 -21.69 -27.37 -4.51
CA GLN A 94 -21.52 -26.81 -3.16
C GLN A 94 -22.35 -27.63 -2.16
N THR A 95 -21.77 -27.96 -1.01
CA THR A 95 -22.42 -28.80 0.01
C THR A 95 -21.93 -28.44 1.41
N GLN A 96 -22.42 -29.16 2.41
CA GLN A 96 -21.86 -29.18 3.75
C GLN A 96 -21.49 -30.62 4.11
N PHE A 97 -20.35 -30.79 4.79
CA PHE A 97 -19.90 -32.07 5.30
C PHE A 97 -19.92 -32.05 6.82
N LYS A 98 -20.94 -32.68 7.43
CA LYS A 98 -21.12 -32.71 8.90
C LYS A 98 -21.10 -31.29 9.53
N GLY A 99 -21.66 -30.31 8.83
CA GLY A 99 -21.71 -28.89 9.22
C GLY A 99 -20.62 -28.03 8.57
N TYR A 100 -19.47 -28.59 8.21
CA TYR A 100 -18.37 -27.84 7.60
C TYR A 100 -18.66 -27.48 6.13
N PRO A 101 -18.26 -26.31 5.64
CA PRO A 101 -18.34 -25.96 4.23
C PRO A 101 -17.57 -26.97 3.38
N ALA A 102 -18.19 -27.42 2.28
CA ALA A 102 -17.57 -28.39 1.39
C ALA A 102 -17.97 -28.20 -0.08
N LEU A 103 -17.16 -28.75 -0.97
CA LEU A 103 -17.41 -28.74 -2.40
C LEU A 103 -17.11 -30.13 -2.98
N ASP A 104 -18.12 -30.71 -3.63
CA ASP A 104 -18.02 -32.02 -4.28
C ASP A 104 -17.77 -31.86 -5.77
N CYS A 105 -16.67 -32.43 -6.25
CA CYS A 105 -16.27 -32.37 -7.64
C CYS A 105 -16.02 -33.77 -8.21
N ARG A 106 -16.23 -33.90 -9.52
CA ARG A 106 -15.82 -35.07 -10.29
C ARG A 106 -15.05 -34.62 -11.52
N TYR A 107 -13.96 -35.31 -11.85
CA TYR A 107 -13.09 -34.97 -12.98
C TYR A 107 -12.73 -36.20 -13.81
N LYS A 108 -12.23 -35.94 -15.00
CA LYS A 108 -11.57 -36.91 -15.85
C LYS A 108 -10.13 -36.44 -16.12
N ASP A 109 -9.17 -37.37 -16.07
CA ASP A 109 -7.80 -37.09 -16.50
C ASP A 109 -7.63 -37.30 -18.03
N LYS A 110 -6.47 -36.91 -18.58
CA LYS A 110 -6.15 -37.07 -20.01
C LYS A 110 -6.02 -38.55 -20.45
N ASN A 111 -5.84 -39.46 -19.50
CA ASN A 111 -5.72 -40.91 -19.73
C ASN A 111 -7.03 -41.68 -19.49
N GLY A 112 -8.14 -40.96 -19.24
CA GLY A 112 -9.46 -41.55 -19.02
C GLY A 112 -9.77 -41.98 -17.58
N GLY A 113 -8.89 -41.72 -16.61
CA GLY A 113 -9.14 -41.97 -15.20
C GLY A 113 -10.19 -41.02 -14.62
N PHE A 114 -11.03 -41.53 -13.72
CA PHE A 114 -12.09 -40.81 -13.04
C PHE A 114 -11.66 -40.41 -11.64
N TYR A 115 -11.94 -39.16 -11.28
CA TYR A 115 -11.66 -38.62 -9.95
C TYR A 115 -12.96 -38.22 -9.28
N THR A 116 -13.14 -38.66 -8.03
CA THR A 116 -14.10 -38.09 -7.09
C THR A 116 -13.31 -37.29 -6.07
N VAL A 117 -13.64 -36.02 -5.90
CA VAL A 117 -12.91 -35.11 -5.00
C VAL A 117 -13.88 -34.38 -4.10
N LYS A 118 -13.53 -34.26 -2.82
CA LYS A 118 -14.26 -33.45 -1.84
C LYS A 118 -13.29 -32.49 -1.18
N PHE A 119 -13.58 -31.20 -1.29
CA PHE A 119 -12.90 -30.13 -0.56
C PHE A 119 -13.69 -29.78 0.70
N ILE A 120 -13.01 -29.55 1.81
CA ILE A 120 -13.62 -29.22 3.11
C ILE A 120 -12.78 -28.15 3.79
N ILE A 121 -13.42 -27.10 4.32
CA ILE A 121 -12.76 -26.07 5.14
C ILE A 121 -13.18 -26.27 6.61
N GLN A 122 -12.18 -26.35 7.49
CA GLN A 122 -12.33 -26.33 8.95
C GLN A 122 -11.37 -25.28 9.52
N GLY A 123 -11.83 -24.04 9.64
CA GLY A 123 -10.98 -22.96 10.15
C GLY A 123 -9.77 -22.78 9.23
N PRO A 124 -8.53 -22.86 9.76
CA PRO A 124 -7.34 -22.80 8.94
C PRO A 124 -7.01 -24.13 8.22
N HIS A 125 -7.75 -25.21 8.44
CA HIS A 125 -7.46 -26.54 7.90
C HIS A 125 -8.28 -26.83 6.64
N TYR A 126 -7.58 -26.98 5.52
CA TYR A 126 -8.16 -27.21 4.20
C TYR A 126 -7.90 -28.67 3.82
N TYR A 127 -8.97 -29.47 3.77
CA TYR A 127 -8.88 -30.88 3.42
C TYR A 127 -9.28 -31.10 1.97
N THR A 128 -8.48 -31.87 1.24
CA THR A 128 -8.84 -32.40 -0.08
C THR A 128 -8.81 -33.91 -0.05
N LEU A 129 -9.98 -34.53 -0.18
CA LEU A 129 -10.12 -35.98 -0.31
C LEU A 129 -10.18 -36.32 -1.80
N VAL A 130 -9.33 -37.23 -2.26
CA VAL A 130 -9.22 -37.63 -3.67
C VAL A 130 -9.34 -39.15 -3.77
N ALA A 131 -10.28 -39.62 -4.60
CA ALA A 131 -10.35 -41.01 -5.01
C ALA A 131 -10.27 -41.09 -6.54
N ARG A 132 -9.35 -41.89 -7.06
CA ARG A 132 -9.13 -42.12 -8.49
C ARG A 132 -9.36 -43.59 -8.84
N SER A 133 -10.01 -43.83 -9.96
CA SER A 133 -10.22 -45.16 -10.54
C SER A 133 -10.26 -45.12 -12.07
N LYS A 134 -10.13 -46.28 -12.73
CA LYS A 134 -10.32 -46.39 -14.20
C LYS A 134 -11.78 -46.27 -14.66
N LYS A 135 -12.73 -46.57 -13.77
CA LYS A 135 -14.19 -46.53 -14.00
C LYS A 135 -14.87 -46.05 -12.73
N GLU A 136 -16.11 -45.54 -12.83
CA GLU A 136 -16.88 -45.19 -11.62
C GLU A 136 -16.92 -46.36 -10.63
N SER A 137 -16.74 -46.04 -9.34
CA SER A 137 -16.44 -47.01 -8.28
C SER A 137 -17.22 -46.63 -7.02
N GLU A 138 -18.05 -47.53 -6.50
CA GLU A 138 -18.81 -47.31 -5.26
C GLU A 138 -17.89 -47.16 -4.03
N GLN A 139 -16.66 -47.67 -4.14
CA GLN A 139 -15.62 -47.57 -3.13
C GLN A 139 -15.16 -46.11 -2.92
N HIS A 140 -15.35 -45.23 -3.91
CA HIS A 140 -15.13 -43.78 -3.75
C HIS A 140 -16.10 -43.20 -2.73
N THR A 141 -17.38 -43.57 -2.81
CA THR A 141 -18.41 -43.11 -1.87
C THR A 141 -18.08 -43.57 -0.46
N ARG A 142 -17.66 -44.83 -0.28
CA ARG A 142 -17.19 -45.34 1.01
C ARG A 142 -16.05 -44.50 1.59
N PHE A 143 -15.00 -44.26 0.81
CA PHE A 143 -13.86 -43.43 1.24
C PHE A 143 -14.31 -42.03 1.67
N MET A 144 -15.09 -41.34 0.84
CA MET A 144 -15.56 -39.97 1.12
C MET A 144 -16.44 -39.89 2.37
N GLN A 145 -17.31 -40.88 2.59
CA GLN A 145 -18.22 -40.92 3.75
C GLN A 145 -17.52 -41.36 5.04
N SER A 146 -16.42 -42.11 4.92
CA SER A 146 -15.64 -42.58 6.08
C SER A 146 -14.83 -41.47 6.77
N PHE A 147 -14.63 -40.33 6.10
CA PHE A 147 -13.86 -39.22 6.65
C PHE A 147 -14.57 -38.59 7.86
N GLU A 148 -13.85 -38.40 8.94
CA GLU A 148 -14.32 -37.72 10.14
C GLU A 148 -13.23 -36.79 10.66
N ILE A 149 -13.59 -35.55 10.93
CA ILE A 149 -12.73 -34.65 11.70
C ILE A 149 -12.74 -35.12 13.17
N LYS A 150 -11.56 -35.21 13.77
CA LYS A 150 -11.35 -35.65 15.15
C LYS A 150 -10.54 -34.58 15.91
N PRO A 151 -10.74 -34.43 17.23
CA PRO A 151 -9.91 -33.53 18.02
C PRO A 151 -8.42 -33.85 17.90
N TYR A 152 -7.58 -32.82 17.96
CA TYR A 152 -6.13 -33.01 18.06
C TYR A 152 -5.74 -33.60 19.41
N GLN A 153 -4.71 -34.42 19.38
CA GLN A 153 -4.16 -35.10 20.54
C GLN A 153 -2.84 -34.45 20.93
N TYR A 154 -2.75 -34.08 22.19
CA TYR A 154 -1.63 -33.36 22.76
C TYR A 154 -1.16 -34.07 24.03
N GLY A 155 0.15 -34.03 24.27
CA GLY A 155 0.75 -34.55 25.50
C GLY A 155 0.45 -33.68 26.72
N GLU A 156 1.11 -33.98 27.84
CA GLU A 156 0.98 -33.18 29.05
C GLU A 156 1.51 -31.76 28.89
N ALA A 157 0.78 -30.79 29.45
CA ALA A 157 1.15 -29.39 29.42
C ALA A 157 2.31 -29.05 30.37
N LYS A 158 3.35 -28.45 29.81
CA LYS A 158 4.56 -28.01 30.51
C LYS A 158 4.60 -26.49 30.61
N MET A 159 5.29 -25.99 31.63
CA MET A 159 5.59 -24.56 31.73
C MET A 159 6.65 -24.19 30.70
N GLN A 160 6.39 -23.12 29.98
CA GLN A 160 7.28 -22.55 28.97
C GLN A 160 7.50 -21.08 29.28
N ARG A 161 8.69 -20.59 28.92
CA ARG A 161 9.08 -19.20 29.11
C ARG A 161 9.72 -18.69 27.83
N ASP A 162 9.20 -17.60 27.29
CA ASP A 162 9.78 -16.89 26.16
C ASP A 162 10.45 -15.62 26.68
N THR A 163 11.77 -15.52 26.51
CA THR A 163 12.56 -14.37 26.96
C THR A 163 12.64 -13.27 25.92
N ALA A 164 12.35 -13.55 24.63
CA ALA A 164 12.38 -12.55 23.56
C ALA A 164 11.11 -11.70 23.54
N LEU A 165 9.96 -12.32 23.86
CA LEU A 165 8.66 -11.66 24.02
C LEU A 165 8.23 -11.50 25.49
N TYR A 166 8.98 -12.01 26.46
CA TYR A 166 8.75 -11.79 27.90
C TYR A 166 7.41 -12.30 28.43
N TYR A 167 7.13 -13.59 28.23
CA TYR A 167 5.97 -14.23 28.84
C TYR A 167 6.30 -15.64 29.34
N SER A 168 5.40 -16.17 30.14
CA SER A 168 5.34 -17.58 30.49
C SER A 168 3.96 -18.13 30.18
N VAL A 169 3.89 -19.41 29.84
CA VAL A 169 2.63 -20.07 29.51
C VAL A 169 2.71 -21.56 29.85
N ARG A 170 1.62 -22.13 30.34
CA ARG A 170 1.49 -23.59 30.49
C ARG A 170 0.80 -24.14 29.24
N THR A 171 1.53 -24.91 28.43
CA THR A 171 1.05 -25.38 27.13
C THR A 171 1.49 -26.82 26.86
N PRO A 172 0.67 -27.66 26.21
CA PRO A 172 1.06 -29.00 25.79
C PRO A 172 2.00 -29.02 24.58
N TRP A 173 2.18 -27.88 23.90
CA TRP A 173 3.11 -27.77 22.80
C TRP A 173 3.88 -26.45 22.80
N TYR A 174 5.17 -26.52 22.50
CA TYR A 174 6.03 -25.38 22.29
C TYR A 174 7.19 -25.79 21.37
N PRO A 175 7.60 -24.94 20.41
CA PRO A 175 8.73 -25.23 19.53
C PRO A 175 10.03 -25.33 20.33
N GLU A 176 10.98 -26.14 19.85
CA GLU A 176 12.32 -26.27 20.46
C GLU A 176 13.10 -24.95 20.40
N ASP A 177 13.89 -24.67 21.46
CA ASP A 177 14.61 -23.39 21.65
C ASP A 177 15.53 -22.98 20.49
N LYS A 178 16.01 -23.95 19.69
CA LYS A 178 16.91 -23.68 18.55
C LYS A 178 16.21 -23.07 17.32
N LYS A 179 14.88 -22.99 17.33
CA LYS A 179 14.06 -22.48 16.19
C LYS A 179 13.30 -21.20 16.50
N ILE A 180 13.46 -20.64 17.70
CA ILE A 180 12.73 -19.44 18.12
C ILE A 180 13.50 -18.20 17.66
N LYS A 181 13.17 -17.71 16.45
CA LYS A 181 13.56 -16.37 16.00
C LYS A 181 12.35 -15.44 16.09
N LEU A 182 12.59 -14.14 16.27
CA LEU A 182 11.55 -13.15 16.07
C LEU A 182 11.27 -13.10 14.57
N ASP A 183 10.00 -13.15 14.19
CA ASP A 183 9.59 -13.08 12.78
C ASP A 183 9.94 -11.69 12.21
N PHE A 184 9.91 -10.65 13.06
CA PHE A 184 10.40 -9.31 12.73
C PHE A 184 11.10 -8.68 13.94
N PRO A 185 12.45 -8.69 13.98
CA PRO A 185 13.19 -7.80 14.85
C PRO A 185 13.00 -6.36 14.34
N ARG A 186 12.84 -5.40 15.25
CA ARG A 186 12.76 -3.97 14.88
C ARG A 186 13.95 -3.63 13.97
N TYR A 187 13.70 -3.05 12.80
CA TYR A 187 14.72 -2.29 12.07
C TYR A 187 15.13 -1.13 12.97
N SER A 188 16.27 -1.26 13.65
CA SER A 188 16.96 -0.11 14.20
C SER A 188 17.55 0.63 13.01
N PHE A 189 16.84 1.66 12.54
CA PHE A 189 17.46 2.63 11.64
C PHE A 189 18.48 3.41 12.47
N GLY A 190 19.77 3.07 12.29
CA GLY A 190 20.90 3.90 12.72
C GLY A 190 21.51 3.57 14.09
N ASP A 191 22.48 2.65 14.11
CA ASP A 191 23.84 2.80 14.64
C ASP A 191 24.47 1.39 14.80
N GLU A 192 25.76 1.25 14.46
CA GLU A 192 26.56 0.01 14.57
C GLU A 192 26.88 -0.40 16.04
N ASP A 193 26.30 0.27 17.04
CA ASP A 193 26.46 -0.07 18.45
C ASP A 193 25.38 -1.09 18.88
N GLU A 194 25.79 -2.28 19.36
CA GLU A 194 24.88 -3.25 20.00
C GLU A 194 24.21 -2.64 21.25
N ASN A 195 23.05 -1.98 21.07
CA ASN A 195 22.25 -1.46 22.18
C ASN A 195 21.78 -2.61 23.07
N SER A 196 21.86 -2.41 24.40
CA SER A 196 21.39 -3.40 25.36
C SER A 196 19.89 -3.66 25.21
N GLU A 197 19.43 -4.84 25.60
CA GLU A 197 18.00 -5.19 25.58
C GLU A 197 17.12 -4.16 26.32
N SER A 198 17.63 -3.61 27.43
CA SER A 198 16.95 -2.54 28.15
C SER A 198 16.87 -1.24 27.35
N ASP A 199 17.91 -0.88 26.59
CA ASP A 199 17.89 0.33 25.77
C ASP A 199 16.89 0.20 24.63
N GLN A 200 16.86 -0.95 23.96
CA GLN A 200 15.88 -1.24 22.91
C GLN A 200 14.44 -1.14 23.41
N LEU A 201 14.16 -1.65 24.62
CA LEU A 201 12.84 -1.49 25.22
C LEU A 201 12.50 -0.03 25.49
N GLU A 202 13.44 0.76 26.01
CA GLU A 202 13.24 2.19 26.31
C GLU A 202 13.06 3.04 25.05
N GLU A 203 13.64 2.67 23.91
CA GLU A 203 13.37 3.28 22.60
C GLU A 203 11.99 2.94 22.02
N GLY A 204 11.28 2.00 22.65
CA GLY A 204 10.04 1.41 22.18
C GLY A 204 10.29 0.10 21.45
N ALA A 205 9.45 -0.89 21.70
CA ALA A 205 9.61 -2.22 21.12
C ALA A 205 8.32 -2.63 20.43
N TYR A 206 8.47 -3.29 19.28
CA TYR A 206 7.42 -4.01 18.59
C TYR A 206 8.03 -5.32 18.12
N ARG A 207 7.54 -6.43 18.65
CA ARG A 207 8.09 -7.76 18.40
C ARG A 207 6.94 -8.74 18.27
N TYR A 208 7.09 -9.75 17.44
CA TYR A 208 6.11 -10.83 17.38
C TYR A 208 6.75 -12.13 16.95
N LYS A 209 5.97 -13.19 17.13
CA LYS A 209 6.34 -14.56 16.84
C LYS A 209 5.10 -15.40 16.60
N THR A 210 5.19 -16.32 15.68
CA THR A 210 4.17 -17.35 15.46
C THR A 210 4.56 -18.66 16.13
N ILE A 211 3.80 -19.08 17.15
CA ILE A 211 3.95 -20.39 17.79
C ILE A 211 3.20 -21.42 16.96
N SER A 212 3.93 -22.20 16.17
CA SER A 212 3.37 -23.18 15.23
C SER A 212 3.57 -24.63 15.69
N ASN A 213 2.57 -25.47 15.45
CA ASN A 213 2.71 -26.93 15.50
C ASN A 213 2.55 -27.50 14.09
N ASP A 214 3.64 -27.89 13.45
CA ASP A 214 3.61 -28.39 12.07
C ASP A 214 2.83 -29.70 11.91
N SER A 215 2.66 -30.48 12.99
CA SER A 215 1.92 -31.75 12.94
C SER A 215 0.41 -31.57 12.99
N THR A 216 -0.09 -30.58 13.73
CA THR A 216 -1.53 -30.27 13.81
C THR A 216 -1.92 -29.13 12.88
N GLY A 217 -0.98 -28.28 12.47
CA GLY A 217 -1.26 -27.08 11.69
C GLY A 217 -1.79 -25.90 12.52
N GLU A 218 -1.94 -26.07 13.83
CA GLU A 218 -2.41 -25.00 14.72
C GLU A 218 -1.30 -23.96 14.95
N LYS A 219 -1.68 -22.67 14.91
CA LYS A 219 -0.77 -21.53 15.08
C LYS A 219 -1.36 -20.49 16.02
N ILE A 220 -0.49 -19.88 16.81
CA ILE A 220 -0.81 -18.74 17.68
C ILE A 220 0.17 -17.62 17.36
N PHE A 221 -0.34 -16.52 16.85
CA PHE A 221 0.42 -15.29 16.66
C PHE A 221 0.50 -14.52 17.97
N VAL A 222 1.71 -14.24 18.44
CA VAL A 222 1.97 -13.50 19.69
C VAL A 222 2.71 -12.23 19.36
N LYS A 223 2.11 -11.10 19.69
CA LYS A 223 2.69 -9.77 19.53
C LYS A 223 2.93 -9.13 20.89
N PHE A 224 4.08 -8.48 21.02
CA PHE A 224 4.46 -7.63 22.13
C PHE A 224 4.72 -6.23 21.61
N PHE A 225 4.22 -5.23 22.32
CA PHE A 225 4.63 -3.85 22.09
C PHE A 225 4.88 -3.12 23.41
N ARG A 226 5.78 -2.14 23.35
CA ARG A 226 6.09 -1.20 24.42
C ARG A 226 6.32 0.16 23.79
N PHE A 227 5.67 1.18 24.31
CA PHE A 227 5.95 2.56 23.90
C PHE A 227 7.33 3.01 24.35
N SER A 228 7.92 3.92 23.56
CA SER A 228 9.15 4.59 23.94
C SER A 228 8.98 5.31 25.28
N ARG A 229 10.09 5.46 26.01
CA ARG A 229 10.20 6.14 27.30
C ARG A 229 9.52 7.51 27.30
N TYR A 230 9.64 8.25 26.20
CA TYR A 230 9.15 9.62 26.07
C TYR A 230 7.85 9.75 25.27
N TYR A 231 7.23 8.62 24.91
CA TYR A 231 5.96 8.64 24.21
C TYR A 231 4.85 9.21 25.10
N TYR A 232 4.06 10.10 24.52
CA TYR A 232 2.89 10.71 25.15
C TYR A 232 1.69 10.65 24.20
N ALA A 233 0.54 10.25 24.74
CA ALA A 233 -0.75 10.29 24.08
C ALA A 233 -1.70 11.19 24.89
N LYS A 234 -2.41 12.08 24.18
CA LYS A 234 -3.30 13.07 24.80
C LYS A 234 -4.49 12.45 25.53
N ASP A 235 -4.97 11.30 25.06
CA ASP A 235 -6.08 10.59 25.67
C ASP A 235 -6.00 9.07 25.44
N SER A 236 -6.83 8.32 26.18
CA SER A 236 -6.93 6.86 26.09
C SER A 236 -7.91 6.37 25.03
N SER A 237 -8.61 7.26 24.31
CA SER A 237 -9.74 6.88 23.45
C SER A 237 -9.31 6.02 22.26
N GLY A 238 -8.10 6.26 21.73
CA GLY A 238 -7.49 5.41 20.71
C GLY A 238 -7.11 4.02 21.20
N PHE A 239 -6.91 3.85 22.51
CA PHE A 239 -6.49 2.60 23.16
C PHE A 239 -7.66 1.76 23.67
N ASP A 240 -8.73 2.41 24.11
CA ASP A 240 -9.95 1.75 24.58
C ASP A 240 -10.81 1.22 23.40
N ARG A 241 -10.53 1.68 22.16
CA ARG A 241 -11.08 1.08 20.94
C ARG A 241 -10.42 -0.28 20.72
N VAL A 242 -11.20 -1.34 20.90
CA VAL A 242 -10.87 -2.75 20.62
C VAL A 242 -10.33 -2.99 19.19
N GLU A 243 -10.48 -1.99 18.32
CA GLU A 243 -9.99 -1.91 16.93
C GLU A 243 -8.59 -1.33 16.75
N TYR A 244 -7.84 -0.93 17.80
CA TYR A 244 -6.45 -0.47 17.57
C TYR A 244 -5.55 -1.64 17.14
N SER A 245 -5.58 -1.91 15.84
CA SER A 245 -4.51 -2.46 15.04
C SER A 245 -4.43 -1.52 13.83
N PRO A 246 -3.38 -0.70 13.71
CA PRO A 246 -3.28 0.26 12.61
C PRO A 246 -3.40 -0.48 11.26
N GLY A 247 -4.53 -0.25 10.56
CA GLY A 247 -4.87 -0.90 9.29
C GLY A 247 -6.17 -1.74 9.28
N ASN A 248 -6.75 -2.09 10.44
CA ASN A 248 -7.95 -2.94 10.53
C ASN A 248 -9.20 -2.19 11.02
N ASN A 249 -9.59 -1.12 10.32
CA ASN A 249 -10.88 -0.45 10.51
C ASN A 249 -11.96 -1.05 9.58
N ASP A 250 -11.92 -2.36 9.32
CA ASP A 250 -13.00 -2.99 8.58
C ASP A 250 -14.22 -3.13 9.49
N THR A 251 -15.21 -2.27 9.28
CA THR A 251 -16.45 -2.29 10.07
C THR A 251 -17.38 -3.44 9.66
N SER A 252 -17.01 -4.26 8.67
CA SER A 252 -17.80 -5.40 8.18
C SER A 252 -17.77 -6.60 9.14
N TRP A 253 -16.77 -6.67 10.03
CA TRP A 253 -16.61 -7.80 10.95
C TRP A 253 -17.82 -8.03 11.85
N ILE A 254 -18.32 -9.26 11.86
CA ILE A 254 -19.31 -9.73 12.82
C ILE A 254 -18.59 -10.08 14.12
N VAL A 255 -18.80 -9.27 15.17
CA VAL A 255 -18.30 -9.56 16.53
C VAL A 255 -19.18 -10.61 17.19
N ARG A 256 -18.68 -11.84 17.31
CA ARG A 256 -19.41 -12.98 17.92
C ARG A 256 -19.36 -12.97 19.43
N SER A 257 -18.23 -12.57 20.00
CA SER A 257 -18.07 -12.41 21.44
C SER A 257 -17.06 -11.32 21.76
N LYS A 258 -17.26 -10.68 22.90
CA LYS A 258 -16.37 -9.65 23.44
C LYS A 258 -16.42 -9.68 24.95
N VAL A 259 -15.27 -9.88 25.58
CA VAL A 259 -15.12 -9.97 27.04
C VAL A 259 -14.05 -8.98 27.48
N TYR A 260 -14.31 -8.28 28.57
CA TYR A 260 -13.34 -7.43 29.26
C TYR A 260 -13.09 -7.97 30.66
N SER A 261 -11.84 -7.96 31.10
CA SER A 261 -11.45 -8.27 32.47
C SER A 261 -10.19 -7.50 32.87
N GLU A 262 -9.90 -7.50 34.16
CA GLU A 262 -8.69 -6.91 34.71
C GLU A 262 -7.83 -8.01 35.34
N GLY A 263 -6.57 -8.03 34.93
CA GLY A 263 -5.53 -8.89 35.48
C GLY A 263 -4.79 -8.25 36.65
N PRO A 264 -3.75 -8.93 37.16
CA PRO A 264 -2.88 -8.38 38.20
C PRO A 264 -2.30 -7.02 37.81
N SER A 265 -2.05 -6.16 38.81
CA SER A 265 -1.45 -4.83 38.63
C SER A 265 -2.22 -3.90 37.68
N GLY A 266 -3.54 -4.06 37.59
CA GLY A 266 -4.42 -3.20 36.77
C GLY A 266 -4.28 -3.42 35.27
N MET A 267 -3.74 -4.56 34.84
CA MET A 267 -3.62 -4.89 33.42
C MET A 267 -5.00 -5.12 32.79
N LYS A 268 -5.36 -4.30 31.82
CA LYS A 268 -6.60 -4.44 31.06
C LYS A 268 -6.50 -5.60 30.08
N ILE A 269 -7.52 -6.44 30.03
CA ILE A 269 -7.58 -7.61 29.15
C ILE A 269 -8.86 -7.57 28.34
N TRP A 270 -8.75 -7.67 27.01
CA TRP A 270 -9.88 -7.81 26.11
C TRP A 270 -9.76 -9.08 25.32
N GLU A 271 -10.84 -9.84 25.23
CA GLU A 271 -10.94 -11.00 24.37
C GLU A 271 -12.07 -10.80 23.37
N THR A 272 -11.83 -11.07 22.09
CA THR A 272 -12.81 -10.86 21.02
C THR A 272 -12.74 -12.00 20.02
N VAL A 273 -13.91 -12.47 19.57
CA VAL A 273 -14.03 -13.42 18.46
C VAL A 273 -14.79 -12.74 17.33
N LYS A 274 -14.20 -12.70 16.14
CA LYS A 274 -14.74 -12.04 14.95
C LYS A 274 -14.93 -13.06 13.81
N SER A 275 -15.86 -12.78 12.89
CA SER A 275 -16.05 -13.54 11.64
C SER A 275 -16.66 -12.66 10.55
N ASP A 276 -16.77 -13.18 9.34
CA ASP A 276 -17.39 -12.47 8.20
C ASP A 276 -18.75 -13.08 7.77
N SER A 277 -19.59 -12.28 7.09
CA SER A 277 -20.85 -12.72 6.48
C SER A 277 -20.62 -13.59 5.24
N GLY A 278 -20.37 -14.87 5.44
CA GLY A 278 -20.07 -15.81 4.35
C GLY A 278 -18.89 -16.73 4.65
N SER A 279 -18.25 -16.53 5.81
CA SER A 279 -17.14 -17.33 6.29
C SER A 279 -17.53 -18.14 7.53
N SER A 280 -17.18 -19.43 7.53
CA SER A 280 -17.25 -20.31 8.68
C SER A 280 -16.09 -20.10 9.66
N ARG A 281 -15.08 -19.33 9.25
CA ARG A 281 -13.88 -19.04 10.02
C ARG A 281 -14.12 -17.98 11.08
N THR A 282 -13.31 -18.04 12.12
CA THR A 282 -13.29 -17.05 13.19
C THR A 282 -11.86 -16.62 13.52
N ILE A 283 -11.68 -15.36 13.87
CA ILE A 283 -10.43 -14.83 14.40
C ILE A 283 -10.64 -14.53 15.88
N ARG A 284 -9.90 -15.24 16.74
CA ARG A 284 -9.89 -15.02 18.19
C ARG A 284 -8.67 -14.18 18.55
N GLU A 285 -8.92 -13.04 19.18
CA GLU A 285 -7.89 -12.12 19.66
C GLU A 285 -7.99 -11.96 21.17
N LYS A 286 -6.84 -11.97 21.86
CA LYS A 286 -6.73 -11.64 23.29
C LYS A 286 -5.65 -10.59 23.49
N LYS A 287 -6.06 -9.39 23.93
CA LYS A 287 -5.20 -8.22 24.11
C LYS A 287 -4.98 -7.97 25.59
N PHE A 288 -3.74 -7.65 25.94
CA PHE A 288 -3.33 -7.25 27.29
C PHE A 288 -2.72 -5.85 27.20
N PHE A 289 -3.04 -4.95 28.13
CA PHE A 289 -2.45 -3.62 28.16
C PHE A 289 -2.25 -3.12 29.59
N THR A 290 -1.05 -2.63 29.88
CA THR A 290 -0.74 -1.91 31.12
C THR A 290 0.41 -0.95 30.90
N ASN A 291 0.30 0.27 31.43
CA ASN A 291 1.36 1.29 31.43
C ASN A 291 2.16 1.37 30.11
N GLY A 292 1.44 1.55 29.00
CA GLY A 292 2.08 1.77 27.70
C GLY A 292 2.78 0.55 27.10
N MET A 293 2.46 -0.65 27.60
CA MET A 293 2.89 -1.90 26.97
C MET A 293 1.70 -2.84 26.83
N GLY A 294 1.82 -3.77 25.88
CA GLY A 294 0.77 -4.73 25.68
C GLY A 294 1.19 -5.97 24.92
N PHE A 295 0.28 -6.94 24.96
CA PHE A 295 0.38 -8.19 24.24
C PHE A 295 -0.86 -8.39 23.39
N THR A 296 -0.73 -9.11 22.28
CA THR A 296 -1.87 -9.59 21.50
C THR A 296 -1.62 -11.03 21.12
N LEU A 297 -2.55 -11.90 21.46
CA LEU A 297 -2.62 -13.28 20.98
C LEU A 297 -3.67 -13.35 19.90
N THR A 298 -3.35 -13.93 18.75
CA THR A 298 -4.29 -14.11 17.65
C THR A 298 -4.21 -15.53 17.11
N THR A 299 -5.37 -16.13 16.84
CA THR A 299 -5.45 -17.44 16.18
C THR A 299 -6.70 -17.49 15.30
N GLU A 300 -6.62 -18.27 14.22
CA GLU A 300 -7.75 -18.58 13.35
C GLU A 300 -8.38 -19.92 13.77
N SER A 301 -9.70 -19.95 13.79
CA SER A 301 -10.50 -21.12 14.12
C SER A 301 -11.78 -21.12 13.27
N ASP A 302 -12.82 -21.83 13.69
CA ASP A 302 -14.10 -21.90 13.00
C ASP A 302 -15.28 -21.86 13.96
N THR A 303 -16.47 -21.69 13.41
CA THR A 303 -17.72 -21.54 14.17
C THR A 303 -18.27 -22.85 14.77
N LEU A 304 -17.70 -24.02 14.45
CA LEU A 304 -18.20 -25.33 14.85
C LEU A 304 -17.25 -26.06 15.82
N SER A 305 -15.94 -25.92 15.64
CA SER A 305 -14.93 -26.63 16.42
C SER A 305 -14.72 -26.00 17.79
N ALA A 306 -14.56 -26.84 18.81
CA ALA A 306 -13.99 -26.41 20.08
C ALA A 306 -12.46 -26.20 19.93
N PRO A 307 -11.87 -25.19 20.58
CA PRO A 307 -10.41 -25.01 20.58
C PRO A 307 -9.70 -26.23 21.17
N SER A 308 -8.56 -26.61 20.59
CA SER A 308 -7.73 -27.69 21.13
C SER A 308 -7.15 -27.34 22.51
N PRO A 309 -6.62 -28.32 23.27
CA PRO A 309 -5.84 -28.04 24.47
C PRO A 309 -4.64 -27.11 24.24
N PHE A 310 -4.03 -27.12 23.04
CA PHE A 310 -2.95 -26.20 22.72
C PHE A 310 -3.45 -24.75 22.69
N ILE A 311 -4.49 -24.46 21.90
CA ILE A 311 -5.04 -23.10 21.79
C ILE A 311 -5.66 -22.62 23.10
N SER A 312 -6.54 -23.42 23.71
CA SER A 312 -7.27 -23.03 24.93
C SER A 312 -6.32 -22.76 26.09
N MET A 313 -5.41 -23.67 26.41
CA MET A 313 -4.47 -23.49 27.52
C MET A 313 -3.52 -22.32 27.26
N PHE A 314 -3.08 -22.11 26.02
CA PHE A 314 -2.20 -20.98 25.71
C PHE A 314 -2.92 -19.65 25.95
N PHE A 315 -4.15 -19.48 25.48
CA PHE A 315 -4.93 -18.26 25.70
C PHE A 315 -5.31 -18.05 27.16
N ASP A 316 -5.62 -19.12 27.90
CA ASP A 316 -6.10 -19.05 29.28
C ASP A 316 -4.96 -18.89 30.30
N GLN A 317 -3.78 -19.43 30.00
CA GLN A 317 -2.63 -19.47 30.92
C GLN A 317 -1.48 -18.53 30.50
N PHE A 318 -1.67 -17.70 29.47
CA PHE A 318 -0.67 -16.71 29.06
C PHE A 318 -0.45 -15.69 30.17
N LYS A 319 0.79 -15.57 30.63
CA LYS A 319 1.19 -14.62 31.67
C LYS A 319 2.40 -13.79 31.23
N PRO A 320 2.23 -12.48 30.97
CA PRO A 320 3.35 -11.56 30.80
C PRO A 320 4.35 -11.63 31.97
N ALA A 321 5.63 -11.41 31.71
CA ALA A 321 6.66 -11.43 32.74
C ALA A 321 6.49 -10.26 33.73
N ASP A 322 6.51 -10.55 35.03
CA ASP A 322 6.35 -9.54 36.10
C ASP A 322 7.54 -8.54 36.17
N THR A 323 8.66 -8.87 35.51
CA THR A 323 9.86 -8.00 35.40
C THR A 323 9.69 -6.84 34.43
N LEU A 324 8.69 -6.92 33.55
CA LEU A 324 8.45 -5.90 32.54
C LEU A 324 7.85 -4.63 33.17
N LYS A 325 8.48 -3.49 32.88
CA LYS A 325 8.02 -2.18 33.35
C LYS A 325 7.80 -1.23 32.17
N GLY A 326 6.57 -0.78 32.06
CA GLY A 326 6.16 0.27 31.15
C GLY A 326 6.04 1.62 31.84
N GLN A 327 5.65 2.62 31.07
CA GLN A 327 5.32 3.94 31.58
C GLN A 327 3.93 4.34 31.14
N ASN A 328 3.22 5.06 32.00
CA ASN A 328 1.93 5.62 31.63
C ASN A 328 2.09 6.55 30.41
N PRO A 329 1.51 6.23 29.24
CA PRO A 329 1.64 7.04 28.05
C PRO A 329 0.74 8.29 28.12
N PHE A 330 -0.13 8.40 29.12
CA PHE A 330 -1.05 9.54 29.29
C PHE A 330 -0.49 10.64 30.20
N GLU A 331 0.77 10.49 30.63
CA GLU A 331 1.50 11.49 31.42
C GLU A 331 2.52 12.22 30.55
N LYS A 332 2.57 13.55 30.65
CA LYS A 332 3.50 14.38 29.90
C LYS A 332 4.95 14.02 30.22
N LYS A 333 5.81 13.92 29.20
CA LYS A 333 7.18 13.40 29.32
C LYS A 333 8.28 14.47 29.26
N THR A 334 7.95 15.74 29.07
CA THR A 334 8.93 16.81 28.86
C THR A 334 9.90 16.98 30.02
N GLU A 335 9.43 16.94 31.28
CA GLU A 335 10.30 17.08 32.45
C GLU A 335 11.26 15.89 32.59
N LEU A 336 10.74 14.68 32.41
CA LEU A 336 11.53 13.45 32.43
C LEU A 336 12.60 13.47 31.33
N PHE A 337 12.19 13.84 30.11
CA PHE A 337 13.08 14.00 28.98
C PHE A 337 14.20 15.00 29.26
N ALA A 338 13.86 16.19 29.78
CA ALA A 338 14.83 17.23 30.06
C ALA A 338 15.82 16.83 31.16
N SER A 339 15.35 16.12 32.18
CA SER A 339 16.22 15.56 33.22
C SER A 339 17.20 14.54 32.65
N ASP A 340 16.74 13.64 31.78
CA ASP A 340 17.59 12.63 31.15
C ASP A 340 18.58 13.27 30.16
N PHE A 341 18.12 14.26 29.36
CA PHE A 341 18.94 14.98 28.37
C PHE A 341 20.10 15.76 29.00
N LEU A 342 19.88 16.31 30.19
CA LEU A 342 20.87 17.09 30.95
C LEU A 342 21.64 16.24 31.98
N SER A 343 21.37 14.93 32.04
CA SER A 343 21.94 14.05 33.05
C SER A 343 23.45 13.93 32.92
N GLY A 344 24.13 13.77 34.07
CA GLY A 344 25.54 13.37 34.12
C GLY A 344 25.75 11.93 33.63
N ASP A 345 24.72 11.08 33.74
CA ASP A 345 24.70 9.71 33.24
C ASP A 345 24.74 9.69 31.71
N SER A 346 25.83 9.17 31.15
CA SER A 346 26.05 9.12 29.70
C SER A 346 25.01 8.26 28.96
N VAL A 347 24.46 7.23 29.60
CA VAL A 347 23.46 6.33 28.99
C VAL A 347 22.11 7.04 28.90
N LEU A 348 21.65 7.65 30.00
CA LEU A 348 20.40 8.43 30.01
C LEU A 348 20.49 9.60 29.02
N ARG A 349 21.63 10.29 29.00
CA ARG A 349 21.86 11.42 28.08
C ARG A 349 21.89 11.00 26.61
N LYS A 350 22.58 9.89 26.27
CA LYS A 350 22.59 9.33 24.90
C LYS A 350 21.16 8.98 24.47
N ARG A 351 20.41 8.29 25.34
CA ARG A 351 19.04 7.85 25.04
C ARG A 351 18.07 9.01 24.79
N ALA A 352 18.09 10.04 25.63
CA ALA A 352 17.25 11.23 25.44
C ALA A 352 17.54 11.92 24.11
N ARG A 353 18.82 12.07 23.75
CA ARG A 353 19.24 12.69 22.48
C ARG A 353 18.76 11.89 21.26
N ASN A 354 18.88 10.57 21.30
CA ASN A 354 18.41 9.71 20.22
C ASN A 354 16.88 9.72 20.05
N LEU A 355 16.12 10.18 21.05
CA LEU A 355 14.65 10.14 21.06
C LEU A 355 13.99 11.53 21.08
N ILE A 356 14.70 12.59 20.69
CA ILE A 356 14.13 13.95 20.60
C ILE A 356 12.85 13.96 19.73
N GLY A 357 12.86 13.28 18.59
CA GLY A 357 11.73 13.25 17.66
C GLY A 357 10.46 12.55 18.18
N VAL A 358 10.56 11.79 19.28
CA VAL A 358 9.41 11.13 19.93
C VAL A 358 8.71 12.09 20.92
N LEU A 359 9.37 13.17 21.32
CA LEU A 359 8.86 14.07 22.35
C LEU A 359 7.67 14.90 21.83
N ASP A 360 6.54 14.82 22.53
CA ASP A 360 5.39 15.69 22.29
C ASP A 360 5.42 16.91 23.19
N VAL A 361 5.41 18.11 22.58
CA VAL A 361 5.54 19.38 23.28
C VAL A 361 4.33 20.29 23.05
N ASP A 362 4.06 21.16 24.01
CA ASP A 362 3.07 22.23 23.90
C ASP A 362 3.59 23.54 24.50
N SER A 363 2.73 24.55 24.60
CA SER A 363 3.10 25.88 25.09
C SER A 363 3.67 25.90 26.51
N ALA A 364 3.29 24.96 27.38
CA ALA A 364 3.82 24.91 28.74
C ALA A 364 5.29 24.48 28.77
N ASP A 365 5.76 23.80 27.72
CA ASP A 365 7.11 23.23 27.62
C ASP A 365 8.15 24.24 27.11
N LEU A 366 7.74 25.45 26.69
CA LEU A 366 8.61 26.45 26.09
C LEU A 366 9.86 26.79 26.94
N PRO A 367 9.75 27.01 28.27
CA PRO A 367 10.94 27.26 29.10
C PRO A 367 11.92 26.09 29.11
N ILE A 368 11.41 24.85 29.11
CA ILE A 368 12.22 23.64 29.09
C ILE A 368 12.95 23.52 27.76
N LEU A 369 12.26 23.70 26.63
CA LEU A 369 12.90 23.63 25.31
C LEU A 369 13.99 24.69 25.12
N LYS A 370 13.74 25.94 25.55
CA LYS A 370 14.76 27.00 25.53
C LYS A 370 16.01 26.61 26.34
N LYS A 371 15.81 25.95 27.48
CA LYS A 371 16.90 25.46 28.32
C LYS A 371 17.68 24.34 27.62
N LEU A 372 16.99 23.41 26.96
CA LEU A 372 17.65 22.32 26.22
C LEU A 372 18.49 22.86 25.06
N VAL A 373 17.94 23.76 24.24
CA VAL A 373 18.66 24.36 23.12
C VAL A 373 19.90 25.13 23.59
N SER A 374 19.79 25.93 24.65
CA SER A 374 20.91 26.72 25.19
C SER A 374 21.98 25.89 25.91
N SER A 375 21.66 24.66 26.32
CA SER A 375 22.60 23.76 27.00
C SER A 375 23.57 23.02 26.07
N MET A 376 23.29 22.97 24.76
CA MET A 376 24.10 22.20 23.82
C MET A 376 25.42 22.88 23.50
N SER A 377 26.44 22.07 23.22
CA SER A 377 27.77 22.53 22.81
C SER A 377 28.19 21.89 21.49
N TRP A 378 28.85 22.67 20.62
CA TRP A 378 29.38 22.20 19.35
C TRP A 378 30.42 21.07 19.49
N GLN A 379 30.96 20.88 20.69
CA GLN A 379 31.90 19.80 21.01
C GLN A 379 31.20 18.44 21.22
N GLU A 380 29.86 18.42 21.28
CA GLU A 380 29.10 17.20 21.49
C GLU A 380 28.93 16.40 20.20
N LYS A 381 28.94 15.06 20.30
CA LYS A 381 28.58 14.19 19.17
C LYS A 381 27.16 14.48 18.71
N LYS A 382 26.92 14.41 17.40
CA LYS A 382 25.60 14.64 16.79
C LYS A 382 25.01 16.03 17.15
N TYR A 383 25.85 17.05 17.38
CA TYR A 383 25.41 18.37 17.82
C TYR A 383 24.40 19.01 16.85
N LEU A 384 24.72 19.05 15.55
CA LEU A 384 23.82 19.63 14.54
C LEU A 384 22.49 18.89 14.50
N GLU A 385 22.52 17.56 14.39
CA GLU A 385 21.33 16.70 14.36
C GLU A 385 20.42 16.90 15.59
N ASN A 386 20.99 16.91 16.80
CA ASN A 386 20.23 17.13 18.02
C ASN A 386 19.67 18.56 18.10
N LYS A 387 20.42 19.56 17.61
CA LYS A 387 20.00 20.95 17.61
C LYS A 387 18.89 21.22 16.61
N GLU A 388 18.98 20.64 15.41
CA GLU A 388 17.94 20.62 14.41
C GLU A 388 16.66 20.00 14.97
N ALA A 389 16.77 18.82 15.57
CA ALA A 389 15.63 18.12 16.17
C ALA A 389 14.94 18.96 17.27
N LEU A 390 15.71 19.56 18.19
CA LEU A 390 15.16 20.41 19.24
C LEU A 390 14.52 21.69 18.70
N LEU A 391 15.13 22.35 17.71
CA LEU A 391 14.58 23.56 17.08
C LEU A 391 13.29 23.24 16.30
N GLY A 392 13.23 22.08 15.65
CA GLY A 392 12.03 21.60 14.96
C GLY A 392 10.81 21.44 15.89
N LEU A 393 11.02 21.07 17.16
CA LEU A 393 9.93 20.96 18.15
C LEU A 393 9.20 22.28 18.42
N PHE A 394 9.85 23.44 18.22
CA PHE A 394 9.19 24.74 18.36
C PHE A 394 8.09 24.96 17.32
N GLY A 395 8.08 24.18 16.23
CA GLY A 395 7.00 24.18 15.25
C GLY A 395 5.64 23.79 15.83
N ASP A 396 5.61 23.03 16.93
CA ASP A 396 4.35 22.66 17.58
C ASP A 396 3.85 23.71 18.58
N ILE A 397 4.72 24.65 18.98
CA ILE A 397 4.42 25.64 20.01
C ILE A 397 3.90 26.94 19.38
N LYS A 398 2.58 27.05 19.32
CA LYS A 398 1.85 28.14 18.65
C LYS A 398 1.67 29.39 19.52
N THR A 399 2.75 29.91 20.10
CA THR A 399 2.72 31.11 20.95
C THR A 399 3.62 32.20 20.40
N LYS A 400 3.24 33.47 20.63
CA LYS A 400 4.03 34.65 20.25
C LYS A 400 5.48 34.55 20.76
N GLU A 401 5.64 34.14 22.02
CA GLU A 401 6.94 34.01 22.68
C GLU A 401 7.84 32.95 22.02
N SER A 402 7.25 31.87 21.51
CA SER A 402 7.98 30.84 20.74
C SER A 402 8.48 31.41 19.41
N SER A 403 7.63 32.12 18.67
CA SER A 403 8.02 32.75 17.41
C SER A 403 9.09 33.84 17.62
N ASP A 404 8.98 34.64 18.69
CA ASP A 404 9.98 35.66 19.05
C ASP A 404 11.35 35.03 19.36
N TYR A 405 11.35 33.88 20.04
CA TYR A 405 12.57 33.12 20.32
C TYR A 405 13.19 32.55 19.04
N LEU A 406 12.38 32.00 18.14
CA LEU A 406 12.85 31.53 16.83
C LEU A 406 13.46 32.67 16.01
N LYS A 407 12.83 33.85 15.98
CA LYS A 407 13.39 35.05 15.34
C LYS A 407 14.76 35.41 15.90
N GLN A 408 14.89 35.48 17.23
CA GLN A 408 16.16 35.76 17.87
C GLN A 408 17.21 34.69 17.53
N THR A 409 16.80 33.42 17.53
CA THR A 409 17.68 32.29 17.23
C THR A 409 18.20 32.36 15.80
N TYR A 410 17.33 32.66 14.82
CA TYR A 410 17.72 32.83 13.41
C TYR A 410 18.91 33.79 13.26
N TYR A 411 18.80 35.01 13.82
CA TYR A 411 19.85 36.01 13.73
C TYR A 411 21.11 35.69 14.55
N GLN A 412 21.00 34.84 15.59
CA GLN A 412 22.15 34.37 16.36
C GLN A 412 22.95 33.28 15.64
N LEU A 413 22.33 32.55 14.71
CA LEU A 413 22.98 31.43 14.02
C LEU A 413 24.00 31.88 12.96
N GLY A 414 23.92 33.13 12.49
CA GLY A 414 24.78 33.63 11.40
C GLY A 414 24.74 32.69 10.20
N ASP A 415 25.91 32.34 9.66
CA ASP A 415 26.04 31.55 8.43
C ASP A 415 25.78 30.03 8.59
N THR A 416 25.14 29.60 9.69
CA THR A 416 24.78 28.18 9.86
C THR A 416 23.46 27.87 9.14
N VAL A 417 23.52 27.88 7.81
CA VAL A 417 22.37 27.81 6.89
C VAL A 417 21.41 26.66 7.21
N THR A 418 21.92 25.46 7.52
CA THR A 418 21.08 24.31 7.88
C THR A 418 20.17 24.58 9.08
N LEU A 419 20.70 25.22 10.14
CA LEU A 419 19.91 25.56 11.33
C LEU A 419 18.94 26.71 11.05
N GLN A 420 19.29 27.63 10.14
CA GLN A 420 18.38 28.68 9.69
C GLN A 420 17.16 28.09 9.00
N TYR A 421 17.33 27.09 8.12
CA TYR A 421 16.22 26.40 7.47
C TYR A 421 15.28 25.73 8.47
N VAL A 422 15.83 25.05 9.49
CA VAL A 422 15.03 24.45 10.55
C VAL A 422 14.20 25.49 11.31
N VAL A 423 14.80 26.65 11.61
CA VAL A 423 14.09 27.74 12.28
C VAL A 423 12.96 28.30 11.40
N LEU A 424 13.20 28.47 10.10
CA LEU A 424 12.20 28.91 9.14
C LEU A 424 11.06 27.89 9.01
N GLY A 425 11.38 26.60 8.89
CA GLY A 425 10.39 25.51 8.90
C GLY A 425 9.63 25.44 10.22
N ALA A 426 10.27 25.65 11.37
CA ALA A 426 9.58 25.71 12.65
C ALA A 426 8.60 26.89 12.74
N LEU A 427 8.96 28.08 12.22
CA LEU A 427 8.05 29.22 12.14
C LEU A 427 6.81 28.92 11.28
N LEU A 428 6.99 28.26 10.13
CA LEU A 428 5.89 27.86 9.26
C LEU A 428 5.05 26.73 9.88
N GLY A 429 5.68 25.78 10.56
CA GLY A 429 5.04 24.69 11.30
C GLY A 429 4.10 25.16 12.41
N GLN A 430 4.35 26.34 13.01
CA GLN A 430 3.43 26.91 14.01
C GLN A 430 2.05 27.24 13.44
N LYS A 431 1.94 27.46 12.12
CA LYS A 431 0.68 27.74 11.42
C LYS A 431 -0.13 28.86 12.09
N THR A 432 0.52 29.98 12.41
CA THR A 432 -0.13 31.20 12.94
C THR A 432 0.19 32.43 12.09
N ASN A 433 -0.67 33.45 12.09
CA ASN A 433 -0.39 34.71 11.39
C ASN A 433 0.89 35.40 11.91
N TYR A 434 1.16 35.31 13.22
CA TYR A 434 2.32 35.97 13.82
C TYR A 434 3.64 35.34 13.38
N SER A 435 3.71 33.99 13.39
CA SER A 435 4.91 33.26 12.95
C SER A 435 5.18 33.44 11.46
N TYR A 436 4.13 33.49 10.63
CA TYR A 436 4.25 33.78 9.20
C TYR A 436 4.73 35.22 8.95
N GLY A 437 4.24 36.19 9.73
CA GLY A 437 4.74 37.56 9.69
C GLY A 437 6.23 37.66 10.05
N ILE A 438 6.71 36.90 11.03
CA ILE A 438 8.13 36.82 11.36
C ILE A 438 8.94 36.17 10.23
N PHE A 439 8.48 35.03 9.70
CA PHE A 439 9.12 34.35 8.57
C PHE A 439 9.32 35.31 7.39
N ARG A 440 8.27 36.05 7.04
CA ARG A 440 8.28 37.08 6.01
C ARG A 440 9.28 38.19 6.32
N ASP A 441 9.28 38.72 7.55
CA ASP A 441 10.22 39.78 7.95
C ASP A 441 11.68 39.33 7.80
N ILE A 442 11.97 38.06 8.09
CA ILE A 442 13.29 37.46 7.92
C ILE A 442 13.67 37.42 6.44
N LEU A 443 12.84 36.81 5.58
CA LEU A 443 13.17 36.69 4.16
C LEU A 443 13.29 38.06 3.46
N ASN A 444 12.55 39.08 3.91
CA ASN A 444 12.66 40.42 3.35
C ASN A 444 13.96 41.14 3.73
N GLN A 445 14.56 40.78 4.86
CA GLN A 445 15.76 41.44 5.37
C GLN A 445 17.03 40.69 4.96
N ASP A 446 16.98 39.36 5.04
CA ASP A 446 18.13 38.48 4.88
C ASP A 446 17.67 37.07 4.49
N ALA A 447 17.18 36.93 3.26
CA ALA A 447 16.83 35.63 2.69
C ALA A 447 18.08 34.76 2.60
N PRO A 448 18.09 33.56 3.22
CA PRO A 448 19.25 32.69 3.17
C PRO A 448 19.46 32.16 1.74
N VAL A 449 20.69 31.88 1.35
CA VAL A 449 20.95 31.17 0.07
C VAL A 449 20.29 29.80 0.13
N LEU A 450 19.66 29.34 -0.96
CA LEU A 450 19.14 27.98 -1.05
C LEU A 450 20.20 27.10 -1.74
N GLU A 451 20.73 26.10 -1.04
CA GLU A 451 21.70 25.19 -1.63
C GLU A 451 21.04 24.30 -2.71
N SER A 452 21.17 24.68 -3.98
CA SER A 452 20.70 23.87 -5.10
C SER A 452 21.56 22.61 -5.29
N GLY A 453 21.00 21.42 -5.12
CA GLY A 453 21.53 20.19 -5.73
C GLY A 453 22.51 19.32 -4.93
N GLY A 454 22.52 19.37 -3.60
CA GLY A 454 23.27 18.42 -2.77
C GLY A 454 22.40 17.30 -2.21
N SER A 455 22.37 16.13 -2.84
CA SER A 455 21.64 14.92 -2.38
C SER A 455 22.03 14.42 -0.98
N GLY A 456 23.06 15.01 -0.33
CA GLY A 456 23.50 14.63 1.01
C GLY A 456 22.90 15.44 2.18
N TYR A 457 22.25 16.59 1.91
CA TYR A 457 21.79 17.51 2.97
C TYR A 457 20.26 17.66 3.02
N SER A 458 19.57 17.68 1.87
CA SER A 458 18.10 17.61 1.80
C SER A 458 17.53 16.37 2.51
N GLY A 459 18.27 15.26 2.50
CA GLY A 459 17.92 14.04 3.21
C GLY A 459 17.78 14.16 4.73
N ARG A 460 18.52 15.06 5.40
CA ARG A 460 18.62 15.06 6.89
C ARG A 460 17.43 15.74 7.59
N TYR A 461 16.92 16.83 7.04
CA TYR A 461 15.66 17.43 7.51
C TYR A 461 14.44 16.61 7.07
N SER A 462 14.53 15.98 5.87
CA SER A 462 13.57 14.96 5.45
C SER A 462 13.52 13.82 6.48
N ASP A 463 14.67 13.33 6.98
CA ASP A 463 14.69 12.26 7.98
C ASP A 463 14.00 12.68 9.28
N PHE A 464 14.26 13.87 9.85
CA PHE A 464 13.57 14.30 11.08
C PHE A 464 12.05 14.48 10.88
N THR A 465 11.63 15.08 9.75
CA THR A 465 10.19 15.21 9.42
C THR A 465 9.57 13.84 9.17
N ILE A 466 10.24 12.92 8.48
CA ILE A 466 9.86 11.52 8.27
C ILE A 466 9.76 10.79 9.62
N TYR A 467 10.74 10.88 10.52
CA TYR A 467 10.68 10.27 11.87
C TYR A 467 9.51 10.82 12.69
N ARG A 468 9.28 12.14 12.66
CA ARG A 468 8.14 12.76 13.37
C ARG A 468 6.80 12.36 12.75
N ASN A 469 6.75 12.21 11.42
CA ASN A 469 5.57 11.81 10.66
C ASN A 469 5.30 10.29 10.71
N ILE A 470 6.30 9.45 10.99
CA ILE A 470 6.11 8.02 11.26
C ILE A 470 5.31 7.82 12.56
N TYR A 471 5.46 8.72 13.54
CA TYR A 471 4.72 8.69 14.80
C TYR A 471 3.49 9.62 14.85
N ARG A 472 3.30 10.50 13.87
CA ARG A 472 2.12 11.39 13.73
C ARG A 472 1.51 11.23 12.35
N SER A 473 0.24 10.86 12.29
CA SER A 473 -0.53 10.32 11.15
C SER A 473 -0.55 11.08 9.79
N ASN A 474 0.25 12.12 9.58
CA ASN A 474 0.33 12.90 8.35
C ASN A 474 1.80 13.02 7.91
N ALA A 475 2.28 12.06 7.12
CA ALA A 475 3.52 12.20 6.37
C ALA A 475 3.22 12.93 5.07
N ASP A 476 3.63 14.20 4.99
CA ASP A 476 3.83 14.88 3.71
C ASP A 476 5.31 14.71 3.37
N TYR A 477 5.60 14.04 2.25
CA TYR A 477 6.96 13.78 1.77
C TYR A 477 7.39 14.98 0.92
N GLY A 478 7.71 16.10 1.58
CA GLY A 478 8.46 17.17 0.96
C GLY A 478 9.95 16.81 0.88
N ASP A 479 10.67 17.41 -0.06
CA ASP A 479 12.12 17.23 -0.26
C ASP A 479 12.99 17.81 0.89
N GLY A 480 12.34 18.28 1.96
CA GLY A 480 12.96 18.93 3.12
C GLY A 480 13.09 20.44 2.99
N ASN A 481 12.62 21.06 1.89
CA ASN A 481 12.60 22.50 1.71
C ASN A 481 11.51 23.15 2.57
N PHE A 482 11.87 24.18 3.35
CA PHE A 482 10.89 24.90 4.15
C PHE A 482 9.88 25.66 3.28
N MET A 483 10.21 25.96 2.01
CA MET A 483 9.33 26.64 1.07
C MET A 483 8.06 25.84 0.75
N ASP A 484 8.14 24.50 0.73
CA ASP A 484 6.99 23.62 0.48
C ASP A 484 5.89 23.78 1.55
N GLN A 485 6.29 24.13 2.78
CA GLN A 485 5.36 24.35 3.88
C GLN A 485 4.45 25.57 3.65
N LEU A 486 4.80 26.47 2.74
CA LEU A 486 3.98 27.62 2.35
C LEU A 486 2.75 27.17 1.54
N SER A 487 2.89 26.16 0.67
CA SER A 487 1.77 25.56 -0.07
C SER A 487 0.85 24.75 0.86
N ASP A 488 1.39 24.30 1.98
CA ASP A 488 0.66 23.50 2.96
C ASP A 488 -0.34 24.31 3.81
N SER A 489 -0.23 25.65 3.79
CA SER A 489 -1.14 26.57 4.49
C SER A 489 -1.39 27.85 3.68
N LEU A 490 -1.84 27.72 2.42
CA LEU A 490 -2.02 28.84 1.49
C LEU A 490 -2.79 30.05 2.05
N ALA A 491 -3.79 29.84 2.91
CA ALA A 491 -4.55 30.92 3.52
C ALA A 491 -3.71 31.81 4.47
N LEU A 492 -2.72 31.23 5.17
CA LEU A 492 -1.76 31.99 5.98
C LEU A 492 -0.73 32.65 5.09
N THR A 493 -0.22 31.93 4.09
CA THR A 493 0.76 32.43 3.14
C THR A 493 0.22 33.64 2.36
N ARG A 494 -1.09 33.66 2.06
CA ARG A 494 -1.76 34.78 1.39
C ARG A 494 -1.55 36.12 2.10
N ASN A 495 -1.45 36.12 3.43
CA ASN A 495 -1.27 37.32 4.24
C ASN A 495 0.14 37.91 4.13
N ILE A 496 1.11 37.12 3.68
CA ILE A 496 2.52 37.53 3.55
C ILE A 496 3.00 37.57 2.09
N LEU A 497 2.18 37.12 1.14
CA LEU A 497 2.56 36.98 -0.26
C LEU A 497 3.14 38.26 -0.88
N GLN A 498 2.51 39.42 -0.65
CA GLN A 498 2.94 40.70 -1.24
C GLN A 498 4.41 41.02 -0.93
N ASP A 499 4.80 40.68 0.28
CA ASP A 499 6.13 40.91 0.82
C ASP A 499 7.13 39.87 0.32
N LEU A 500 6.68 38.64 0.01
CA LEU A 500 7.52 37.58 -0.56
C LEU A 500 7.72 37.67 -2.08
N LEU A 501 6.79 38.30 -2.80
CA LEU A 501 6.84 38.44 -4.27
C LEU A 501 8.18 38.97 -4.84
N PRO A 502 8.87 39.94 -4.21
CA PRO A 502 10.17 40.41 -4.70
C PRO A 502 11.23 39.30 -4.84
N LEU A 503 11.13 38.23 -4.05
CA LEU A 503 12.04 37.08 -4.07
C LEU A 503 12.03 36.34 -5.41
N VAL A 504 11.02 36.54 -6.27
CA VAL A 504 11.03 36.02 -7.65
C VAL A 504 12.19 36.57 -8.49
N SER A 505 12.89 37.59 -8.00
CA SER A 505 14.11 38.16 -8.60
C SER A 505 15.40 37.42 -8.22
N LEU A 506 15.32 36.45 -7.32
CA LEU A 506 16.42 35.61 -6.90
C LEU A 506 16.25 34.23 -7.55
N ASP A 507 17.27 33.76 -8.27
CA ASP A 507 17.20 32.49 -9.01
C ASP A 507 16.83 31.32 -8.09
N ASP A 508 17.44 31.26 -6.90
CA ASP A 508 17.16 30.29 -5.83
C ASP A 508 15.68 30.20 -5.45
N TYR A 509 14.95 31.31 -5.48
CA TYR A 509 13.57 31.41 -4.97
C TYR A 509 12.51 31.48 -6.07
N LYS A 510 12.91 31.76 -7.30
CA LYS A 510 12.00 32.06 -8.42
C LYS A 510 10.96 30.96 -8.59
N GLU A 511 11.41 29.72 -8.68
CA GLU A 511 10.55 28.56 -8.92
C GLU A 511 9.53 28.36 -7.79
N SER A 512 9.97 28.32 -6.54
CA SER A 512 9.08 28.15 -5.38
C SER A 512 8.04 29.27 -5.26
N ILE A 513 8.44 30.53 -5.50
CA ILE A 513 7.51 31.67 -5.44
C ILE A 513 6.50 31.62 -6.59
N MET A 514 6.93 31.22 -7.79
CA MET A 514 6.03 31.04 -8.93
C MET A 514 5.07 29.86 -8.73
N GLY A 515 5.55 28.72 -8.24
CA GLY A 515 4.72 27.58 -7.85
C GLY A 515 3.65 27.97 -6.84
N LEU A 516 4.04 28.70 -5.78
CA LEU A 516 3.12 29.22 -4.78
C LEU A 516 2.06 30.16 -5.37
N LEU A 517 2.43 31.03 -6.31
CA LEU A 517 1.48 31.89 -7.02
C LEU A 517 0.47 31.06 -7.81
N SER A 518 0.93 30.01 -8.50
CA SER A 518 0.06 29.08 -9.22
C SER A 518 -0.93 28.39 -8.27
N ASP A 519 -0.44 27.79 -7.19
CA ASP A 519 -1.26 27.08 -6.20
C ASP A 519 -2.34 27.97 -5.59
N MET A 520 -1.98 29.22 -5.26
CA MET A 520 -2.91 30.20 -4.72
C MET A 520 -3.94 30.67 -5.75
N ALA A 521 -3.54 30.84 -7.02
CA ALA A 521 -4.44 31.24 -8.08
C ALA A 521 -5.46 30.14 -8.38
N ASP A 522 -5.03 28.88 -8.39
CA ASP A 522 -5.91 27.73 -8.59
C ASP A 522 -6.83 27.49 -7.39
N SER A 523 -6.38 27.79 -6.18
CA SER A 523 -7.19 27.76 -4.96
C SER A 523 -8.11 28.99 -4.80
N ASN A 524 -8.15 29.90 -5.77
CA ASN A 524 -8.91 31.17 -5.73
C ASN A 524 -8.58 32.07 -4.51
N LEU A 525 -7.34 32.01 -4.00
CA LEU A 525 -6.90 32.81 -2.85
C LEU A 525 -6.27 34.16 -3.25
N ILE A 526 -5.81 34.28 -4.49
CA ILE A 526 -5.27 35.50 -5.06
C ILE A 526 -5.96 35.86 -6.38
N THR A 527 -5.83 37.13 -6.76
CA THR A 527 -6.26 37.65 -8.05
C THR A 527 -5.09 38.30 -8.77
N THR A 528 -5.27 38.65 -10.04
CA THR A 528 -4.24 39.32 -10.85
C THR A 528 -3.81 40.67 -10.29
N ALA A 529 -4.68 41.34 -9.53
CA ALA A 529 -4.36 42.58 -8.85
C ALA A 529 -3.22 42.40 -7.84
N ASP A 530 -3.08 41.20 -7.24
CA ASP A 530 -2.08 40.91 -6.23
C ASP A 530 -0.65 40.85 -6.79
N TYR A 531 -0.46 40.53 -8.06
CA TYR A 531 0.87 40.44 -8.68
C TYR A 531 0.97 41.25 -9.97
N GLN A 532 0.09 42.24 -10.16
CA GLN A 532 -0.02 43.02 -11.39
C GLN A 532 1.31 43.67 -11.82
N ALA A 533 2.12 44.13 -10.84
CA ALA A 533 3.41 44.73 -11.09
C ALA A 533 4.44 43.76 -11.72
N TYR A 534 4.28 42.45 -11.50
CA TYR A 534 5.19 41.41 -12.00
C TYR A 534 4.77 40.85 -13.36
N ILE A 535 3.52 41.11 -13.81
CA ILE A 535 3.01 40.64 -15.10
C ILE A 535 3.93 41.00 -16.28
N PRO A 536 4.43 42.25 -16.44
CA PRO A 536 5.31 42.59 -17.56
C PRO A 536 6.59 41.75 -17.59
N ARG A 537 7.13 41.41 -16.42
CA ARG A 537 8.32 40.57 -16.28
C ARG A 537 8.01 39.12 -16.64
N PHE A 538 6.95 38.54 -16.07
CA PHE A 538 6.53 37.17 -16.40
C PHE A 538 6.23 36.99 -17.89
N VAL A 539 5.61 37.99 -18.54
CA VAL A 539 5.39 37.98 -19.98
C VAL A 539 6.70 38.02 -20.76
N LEU A 540 7.69 38.81 -20.32
CA LEU A 540 8.99 38.89 -20.97
C LEU A 540 9.74 37.56 -20.87
N GLU A 541 9.81 36.97 -19.68
CA GLU A 541 10.48 35.71 -19.41
C GLU A 541 9.80 34.55 -20.14
N ALA A 542 8.47 34.44 -20.06
CA ALA A 542 7.72 33.42 -20.79
C ALA A 542 7.86 33.55 -22.33
N ARG A 543 8.00 34.78 -22.85
CA ARG A 543 8.31 34.99 -24.28
C ARG A 543 9.71 34.55 -24.64
N GLN A 544 10.67 34.73 -23.74
CA GLN A 544 12.04 34.27 -23.96
C GLN A 544 12.06 32.73 -23.94
N GLU A 545 11.38 32.11 -22.99
CA GLU A 545 11.29 30.67 -22.89
C GLU A 545 10.55 30.06 -24.09
N LEU A 546 9.44 30.66 -24.51
CA LEU A 546 8.71 30.21 -25.70
C LEU A 546 9.55 30.35 -26.98
N LYS A 547 10.43 31.37 -27.06
CA LYS A 547 11.37 31.47 -28.18
C LYS A 547 12.37 30.31 -28.17
N LYS A 548 12.88 29.90 -26.99
CA LYS A 548 13.77 28.73 -26.89
C LYS A 548 13.03 27.47 -27.35
N GLN A 549 11.81 27.24 -26.84
CA GLN A 549 10.93 26.15 -27.26
C GLN A 549 10.77 26.12 -28.80
N ILE A 550 10.39 27.23 -29.42
CA ILE A 550 10.18 27.30 -30.88
C ILE A 550 11.49 27.09 -31.66
N ILE A 551 12.63 27.57 -31.15
CA ILE A 551 13.93 27.35 -31.79
C ILE A 551 14.30 25.87 -31.74
N GLU A 552 14.09 25.23 -30.60
CA GLU A 552 14.35 23.80 -30.41
C GLU A 552 13.45 22.94 -31.28
N GLU A 553 12.13 23.21 -31.29
CA GLU A 553 11.17 22.53 -32.17
C GLU A 553 11.55 22.65 -33.65
N LYS A 554 11.95 23.85 -34.09
CA LYS A 554 12.41 24.06 -35.47
C LYS A 554 13.69 23.31 -35.77
N LYS A 555 14.62 23.28 -34.81
CA LYS A 555 15.87 22.53 -34.94
C LYS A 555 15.58 21.04 -35.10
N LYS A 556 14.76 20.46 -34.21
CA LYS A 556 14.29 19.06 -34.29
C LYS A 556 13.59 18.78 -35.62
N ALA A 557 12.70 19.67 -36.08
CA ALA A 557 12.01 19.50 -37.36
C ALA A 557 12.95 19.58 -38.58
N ILE A 558 13.98 20.42 -38.54
CA ILE A 558 15.01 20.50 -39.59
C ILE A 558 15.87 19.24 -39.60
N GLU A 559 16.37 18.82 -38.43
CA GLU A 559 17.15 17.58 -38.26
C GLU A 559 16.36 16.38 -38.80
N LYS A 560 15.11 16.22 -38.37
CA LYS A 560 14.21 15.17 -38.90
C LYS A 560 14.01 15.26 -40.41
N ALA A 561 13.86 16.45 -40.98
CA ALA A 561 13.70 16.62 -42.42
C ALA A 561 15.00 16.40 -43.22
N GLU A 562 16.17 16.52 -42.59
CA GLU A 562 17.46 16.17 -43.17
C GLU A 562 17.71 14.65 -43.10
N ASP A 563 17.40 14.03 -41.97
CA ASP A 563 17.53 12.58 -41.77
C ASP A 563 16.64 11.80 -42.75
N LEU A 564 15.37 12.23 -42.92
CA LEU A 564 14.44 11.65 -43.90
C LEU A 564 14.93 11.77 -45.36
N LYS A 565 15.82 12.72 -45.69
CA LYS A 565 16.41 12.84 -47.03
C LYS A 565 17.63 11.94 -47.23
N ASN A 566 18.35 11.67 -46.14
CA ASN A 566 19.61 10.91 -46.18
C ASN A 566 19.37 9.41 -46.10
N ASP A 567 18.38 8.96 -45.32
CA ASP A 567 17.96 7.55 -45.26
C ASP A 567 16.43 7.42 -45.00
N PRO A 568 15.61 7.42 -46.07
CA PRO A 568 14.16 7.34 -45.93
C PRO A 568 13.63 5.96 -45.49
N GLU A 569 14.44 4.89 -45.57
CA GLU A 569 14.02 3.55 -45.12
C GLU A 569 14.39 3.27 -43.66
N GLU A 570 15.49 3.84 -43.14
CA GLU A 570 15.92 3.67 -41.73
C GLU A 570 15.16 4.61 -40.76
N HIS A 571 14.71 5.78 -41.22
CA HIS A 571 14.07 6.81 -40.36
C HIS A 571 12.54 6.95 -40.52
N ALA A 572 11.89 6.14 -41.36
CA ALA A 572 10.43 6.13 -41.47
C ALA A 572 9.74 5.50 -40.24
N ASP A 573 10.44 4.58 -39.54
CA ASP A 573 9.95 3.94 -38.31
C ASP A 573 10.29 4.76 -37.02
N ALA A 574 11.05 5.86 -37.14
CA ALA A 574 11.40 6.77 -36.03
C ALA A 574 10.34 7.84 -35.74
N GLU A 575 9.12 7.71 -36.27
CA GLU A 575 8.04 8.68 -36.03
C GLU A 575 7.48 8.65 -34.58
N ASP A 576 7.77 7.58 -33.82
CA ASP A 576 7.12 7.29 -32.54
C ASP A 576 8.04 7.41 -31.29
N GLU A 577 9.33 7.74 -31.42
CA GLU A 577 10.28 7.77 -30.28
C GLU A 577 10.56 9.15 -29.66
N ASP A 578 10.12 10.25 -30.26
CA ASP A 578 10.24 11.59 -29.65
C ASP A 578 9.00 11.89 -28.81
N GLU A 579 8.95 11.37 -27.58
CA GLU A 579 7.96 11.84 -26.60
C GLU A 579 8.21 13.33 -26.29
N ASP A 580 7.18 14.16 -26.49
CA ASP A 580 7.23 15.57 -26.12
C ASP A 580 7.27 15.68 -24.59
N GLU A 581 8.46 15.95 -24.03
CA GLU A 581 8.66 16.10 -22.58
C GLU A 581 7.84 17.25 -21.97
N GLY A 582 7.33 18.17 -22.80
CA GLY A 582 6.63 19.37 -22.36
C GLY A 582 7.59 20.48 -21.95
N ASN A 583 7.05 21.50 -21.28
CA ASN A 583 7.84 22.60 -20.76
C ASN A 583 7.20 23.14 -19.48
N ASP A 584 7.67 22.65 -18.33
CA ASP A 584 7.11 22.97 -17.01
C ASP A 584 7.19 24.47 -16.68
N GLU A 585 8.25 25.16 -17.13
CA GLU A 585 8.40 26.60 -16.93
C GLU A 585 7.33 27.39 -17.72
N LEU A 586 7.10 27.04 -18.99
CA LEU A 586 6.04 27.63 -19.80
C LEU A 586 4.64 27.30 -19.27
N GLU A 587 4.44 26.08 -18.78
CA GLU A 587 3.19 25.69 -18.14
C GLU A 587 2.92 26.53 -16.90
N LEU A 588 3.93 26.71 -16.03
CA LEU A 588 3.83 27.53 -14.84
C LEU A 588 3.53 29.00 -15.18
N TYR A 589 4.22 29.57 -16.18
CA TYR A 589 3.89 30.90 -16.68
C TYR A 589 2.47 30.98 -17.23
N ALA A 590 2.01 29.96 -17.96
CA ALA A 590 0.65 29.91 -18.49
C ALA A 590 -0.38 29.94 -17.36
N ARG A 591 -0.19 29.14 -16.30
CA ARG A 591 -1.07 29.13 -15.11
C ARG A 591 -1.16 30.50 -14.45
N ILE A 592 -0.02 31.17 -14.23
CA ILE A 592 0.05 32.49 -13.59
C ILE A 592 -0.56 33.59 -14.48
N LEU A 593 -0.32 33.56 -15.79
CA LEU A 593 -0.72 34.61 -16.71
C LEU A 593 -2.15 34.43 -17.26
N MET A 594 -2.70 33.22 -17.23
CA MET A 594 -4.05 32.91 -17.75
C MET A 594 -5.13 33.90 -17.29
N PRO A 595 -5.17 34.33 -16.01
CA PRO A 595 -6.26 35.19 -15.54
C PRO A 595 -6.28 36.62 -16.14
N VAL A 596 -5.19 37.11 -16.74
CA VAL A 596 -5.17 38.40 -17.48
C VAL A 596 -5.23 38.23 -18.99
N LYS A 597 -5.43 37.01 -19.50
CA LYS A 597 -5.41 36.71 -20.94
C LYS A 597 -6.37 37.59 -21.74
N GLU A 598 -7.60 37.78 -21.26
CA GLU A 598 -8.63 38.54 -22.00
C GLU A 598 -8.40 40.06 -21.99
N THR A 599 -7.70 40.57 -20.97
CA THR A 599 -7.48 42.01 -20.78
C THR A 599 -6.10 42.48 -21.23
N ASN A 600 -5.15 41.56 -21.45
CA ASN A 600 -3.79 41.86 -21.86
C ASN A 600 -3.47 41.23 -23.23
N PRO A 601 -3.42 42.01 -24.32
CA PRO A 601 -3.11 41.50 -25.66
C PRO A 601 -1.75 40.79 -25.77
N ALA A 602 -0.75 41.20 -24.97
CA ALA A 602 0.56 40.59 -24.97
C ALA A 602 0.53 39.16 -24.41
N VAL A 603 -0.29 38.94 -23.38
CA VAL A 603 -0.54 37.62 -22.78
C VAL A 603 -1.43 36.78 -23.69
N SER A 604 -2.49 37.36 -24.25
CA SER A 604 -3.35 36.69 -25.23
C SER A 604 -2.54 36.12 -26.39
N ASN A 605 -1.64 36.93 -26.97
CA ASN A 605 -0.74 36.46 -28.02
C ASN A 605 0.20 35.36 -27.55
N LEU A 606 0.82 35.50 -26.36
CA LEU A 606 1.73 34.49 -25.80
C LEU A 606 1.04 33.14 -25.60
N ILE A 607 -0.12 33.12 -24.93
CA ILE A 607 -0.89 31.89 -24.67
C ILE A 607 -1.37 31.26 -25.98
N ASN A 608 -1.81 32.07 -26.95
CA ASN A 608 -2.18 31.57 -28.27
C ASN A 608 -0.98 30.96 -29.02
N GLN A 609 0.22 31.52 -28.87
CA GLN A 609 1.44 30.95 -29.43
C GLN A 609 1.84 29.65 -28.73
N MET A 610 1.67 29.53 -27.41
CA MET A 610 1.88 28.26 -26.69
C MET A 610 0.91 27.18 -27.19
N MET A 611 -0.37 27.50 -27.45
CA MET A 611 -1.32 26.56 -28.07
C MET A 611 -0.98 26.20 -29.54
N GLN A 612 -0.07 26.93 -30.17
CA GLN A 612 0.42 26.67 -31.53
C GLN A 612 1.80 25.98 -31.55
N SER A 613 2.40 25.73 -30.39
CA SER A 613 3.69 25.02 -30.24
C SER A 613 3.65 23.64 -30.91
N GLY A 614 4.79 23.17 -31.41
CA GLY A 614 4.94 21.82 -31.93
C GLY A 614 4.74 20.76 -30.84
N ASP A 615 5.18 21.07 -29.62
CA ASP A 615 5.08 20.22 -28.44
C ASP A 615 3.62 19.97 -28.05
N LYS A 616 3.21 18.70 -28.15
CA LYS A 616 1.83 18.26 -27.90
C LYS A 616 1.48 18.35 -26.42
N LYS A 617 2.42 18.10 -25.50
CA LYS A 617 2.18 18.12 -24.05
C LYS A 617 1.96 19.54 -23.57
N LEU A 618 2.82 20.49 -23.92
CA LEU A 618 2.63 21.91 -23.64
C LEU A 618 1.31 22.42 -24.23
N LYS A 619 1.02 22.08 -25.50
CA LYS A 619 -0.23 22.46 -26.16
C LYS A 619 -1.46 21.91 -25.41
N PHE A 620 -1.40 20.65 -24.99
CA PHE A 620 -2.49 20.01 -24.24
C PHE A 620 -2.69 20.68 -22.88
N GLU A 621 -1.63 20.91 -22.12
CA GLU A 621 -1.73 21.55 -20.79
C GLU A 621 -2.31 22.96 -20.89
N VAL A 622 -1.86 23.77 -21.85
CA VAL A 622 -2.41 25.12 -22.05
C VAL A 622 -3.89 25.08 -22.47
N MET A 623 -4.30 24.09 -23.28
CA MET A 623 -5.71 23.86 -23.59
C MET A 623 -6.50 23.44 -22.34
N SER A 624 -5.95 22.55 -21.52
CA SER A 624 -6.56 22.10 -20.26
C SER A 624 -6.80 23.26 -19.30
N LEU A 625 -5.87 24.23 -19.22
CA LEU A 625 -6.11 25.45 -18.45
C LEU A 625 -7.31 26.27 -18.95
N HIS A 626 -7.55 26.32 -20.27
CA HIS A 626 -8.76 26.97 -20.79
C HIS A 626 -10.02 26.19 -20.42
N ILE A 627 -9.99 24.86 -20.45
CA ILE A 627 -11.11 24.01 -20.01
C ILE A 627 -11.45 24.30 -18.55
N ARG A 628 -10.45 24.24 -17.65
CA ARG A 628 -10.61 24.46 -16.20
C ARG A 628 -11.16 25.84 -15.85
N LYS A 629 -10.73 26.88 -16.57
CA LYS A 629 -11.20 28.26 -16.35
C LYS A 629 -12.41 28.65 -17.22
N ASN A 630 -13.00 27.69 -17.96
CA ASN A 630 -14.11 27.91 -18.88
C ASN A 630 -13.87 29.06 -19.91
N LEU A 631 -12.64 29.15 -20.42
CA LEU A 631 -12.23 30.13 -21.42
C LEU A 631 -12.40 29.57 -22.85
N ALA A 632 -12.49 30.47 -23.83
CA ALA A 632 -12.56 30.08 -25.24
C ALA A 632 -11.19 29.64 -25.78
N PHE A 633 -11.19 28.55 -26.55
CA PHE A 633 -10.06 27.99 -27.28
C PHE A 633 -10.55 27.40 -28.61
N PRO A 634 -9.67 27.15 -29.60
CA PRO A 634 -10.11 26.60 -30.89
C PRO A 634 -10.72 25.20 -30.75
N ASP A 635 -11.97 25.03 -31.18
CA ASP A 635 -12.69 23.74 -31.17
C ASP A 635 -11.94 22.63 -31.95
N SER A 636 -11.10 23.02 -32.91
CA SER A 636 -10.23 22.10 -33.64
C SER A 636 -9.25 21.35 -32.72
N LEU A 637 -8.86 21.92 -31.58
CA LEU A 637 -7.96 21.26 -30.61
C LEU A 637 -8.65 20.07 -29.92
N ILE A 638 -9.96 20.17 -29.62
CA ILE A 638 -10.72 19.03 -29.09
C ILE A 638 -10.67 17.86 -30.08
N SER A 639 -10.95 18.13 -31.36
CA SER A 639 -10.93 17.09 -32.38
C SER A 639 -9.52 16.55 -32.62
N TYR A 640 -8.50 17.41 -32.56
CA TYR A 640 -7.10 17.05 -32.69
C TYR A 640 -6.65 16.08 -31.60
N PHE A 641 -6.84 16.42 -30.32
CA PHE A 641 -6.42 15.55 -29.21
C PHE A 641 -7.33 14.34 -29.03
N ALA A 642 -8.63 14.44 -29.33
CA ALA A 642 -9.50 13.27 -29.31
C ALA A 642 -9.14 12.25 -30.41
N ALA A 643 -8.54 12.70 -31.52
CA ALA A 643 -8.07 11.81 -32.57
C ALA A 643 -6.78 11.06 -32.18
N MET A 644 -5.99 11.57 -31.23
CA MET A 644 -4.72 10.99 -30.80
C MET A 644 -4.92 9.97 -29.69
N ASP A 645 -4.39 8.76 -29.89
CA ASP A 645 -4.50 7.69 -28.88
C ASP A 645 -3.85 8.09 -27.55
N ASP A 646 -2.78 8.89 -27.54
CA ASP A 646 -2.06 9.30 -26.31
C ASP A 646 -2.86 10.30 -25.45
N TYR A 647 -3.66 11.15 -26.10
CA TYR A 647 -4.35 12.26 -25.42
C TYR A 647 -5.86 12.08 -25.31
N ARG A 648 -6.47 11.13 -26.04
CA ARG A 648 -7.93 11.00 -26.09
C ARG A 648 -8.56 10.76 -24.72
N TYR A 649 -8.01 9.84 -23.92
CA TYR A 649 -8.50 9.55 -22.56
C TYR A 649 -8.17 10.68 -21.57
N LEU A 650 -6.99 11.30 -21.69
CA LEU A 650 -6.63 12.49 -20.90
C LEU A 650 -7.63 13.63 -21.13
N LEU A 651 -7.97 13.90 -22.40
CA LEU A 651 -8.98 14.89 -22.79
C LEU A 651 -10.38 14.54 -22.25
N TYR A 652 -10.77 13.27 -22.38
CA TYR A 652 -12.05 12.79 -21.84
C TYR A 652 -12.14 13.05 -20.33
N LYS A 653 -11.08 12.73 -19.58
CA LYS A 653 -10.98 12.96 -18.14
C LYS A 653 -11.04 14.45 -17.80
N GLU A 654 -10.24 15.28 -18.47
CA GLU A 654 -10.19 16.72 -18.25
C GLU A 654 -11.57 17.37 -18.50
N LEU A 655 -12.27 17.01 -19.58
CA LEU A 655 -13.61 17.52 -19.84
C LEU A 655 -14.65 16.98 -18.85
N LYS A 656 -14.53 15.72 -18.42
CA LYS A 656 -15.43 15.13 -17.42
C LYS A 656 -15.28 15.81 -16.06
N ASP A 657 -14.06 16.00 -15.59
CA ASP A 657 -13.74 16.58 -14.28
C ASP A 657 -14.17 18.06 -14.18
N ASN A 658 -14.26 18.75 -15.32
CA ASN A 658 -14.73 20.14 -15.42
C ASN A 658 -16.18 20.28 -15.92
N GLU A 659 -16.98 19.20 -15.92
CA GLU A 659 -18.40 19.21 -16.35
C GLU A 659 -18.64 19.64 -17.80
N GLN A 660 -17.63 19.54 -18.66
CA GLN A 660 -17.65 19.89 -20.08
C GLN A 660 -17.69 18.68 -21.04
N LEU A 661 -17.98 17.48 -20.55
CA LEU A 661 -17.94 16.24 -21.32
C LEU A 661 -18.78 16.27 -22.62
N LYS A 662 -19.82 17.10 -22.67
CA LYS A 662 -20.65 17.32 -23.88
C LYS A 662 -19.85 17.86 -25.08
N LYS A 663 -18.67 18.45 -24.86
CA LYS A 663 -17.77 18.92 -25.91
C LYS A 663 -16.96 17.79 -26.54
N PHE A 664 -16.83 16.64 -25.87
CA PHE A 664 -16.02 15.53 -26.36
C PHE A 664 -16.65 14.94 -27.64
N PRO A 665 -15.88 14.68 -28.71
CA PRO A 665 -16.44 14.27 -29.99
C PRO A 665 -17.12 12.91 -29.89
N SER A 666 -18.36 12.81 -30.38
CA SER A 666 -19.13 11.56 -30.37
C SER A 666 -18.45 10.43 -31.14
N LEU A 667 -17.63 10.76 -32.14
CA LEU A 667 -16.83 9.79 -32.90
C LEU A 667 -15.94 8.94 -31.99
N TYR A 668 -15.28 9.57 -31.01
CA TYR A 668 -14.32 8.94 -30.10
C TYR A 668 -14.91 8.60 -28.74
N ASN A 669 -16.17 8.99 -28.48
CA ASN A 669 -16.86 8.71 -27.21
C ASN A 669 -17.44 7.29 -27.20
N ASN A 670 -16.56 6.30 -27.23
CA ASN A 670 -16.92 4.90 -27.16
C ASN A 670 -15.86 4.12 -26.38
N HIS A 671 -16.25 2.96 -25.85
CA HIS A 671 -15.38 2.15 -25.00
C HIS A 671 -14.08 1.69 -25.66
N LEU A 672 -14.08 1.47 -26.99
CA LEU A 672 -12.92 0.92 -27.68
C LEU A 672 -11.82 1.98 -27.81
N ASP A 673 -12.17 3.17 -28.30
CA ASP A 673 -11.22 4.25 -28.51
C ASP A 673 -10.70 4.83 -27.18
N LEU A 674 -11.59 5.01 -26.20
CA LEU A 674 -11.20 5.43 -24.85
C LEU A 674 -10.41 4.34 -24.11
N GLY A 675 -10.77 3.07 -24.34
CA GLY A 675 -10.08 1.92 -23.77
C GLY A 675 -8.64 1.80 -24.24
N LYS A 676 -8.44 1.87 -25.56
CA LYS A 676 -7.09 1.86 -26.15
C LYS A 676 -6.25 3.03 -25.62
N SER A 677 -6.83 4.22 -25.60
CA SER A 677 -6.14 5.42 -25.12
C SER A 677 -5.76 5.32 -23.64
N LYS A 678 -6.66 4.82 -22.79
CA LYS A 678 -6.36 4.60 -21.37
C LYS A 678 -5.25 3.57 -21.13
N LEU A 679 -5.17 2.52 -21.97
CA LEU A 679 -4.05 1.57 -21.89
C LEU A 679 -2.71 2.25 -22.21
N ILE A 680 -2.68 3.07 -23.26
CA ILE A 680 -1.47 3.78 -23.67
C ILE A 680 -1.02 4.80 -22.62
N SER A 681 -1.96 5.52 -21.99
CA SER A 681 -1.66 6.45 -20.90
C SER A 681 -1.18 5.78 -19.60
N MET A 682 -1.02 4.45 -19.58
CA MET A 682 -0.47 3.72 -18.43
C MET A 682 0.95 3.20 -18.68
N SER A 683 1.50 3.33 -19.90
CA SER A 683 2.79 2.77 -20.29
C SER A 683 3.84 3.87 -20.49
N ASP A 684 4.14 4.63 -19.44
CA ASP A 684 5.03 5.82 -19.49
C ASP A 684 6.50 5.50 -19.83
N TYR A 685 6.95 4.24 -19.73
CA TYR A 685 8.34 3.84 -20.03
C TYR A 685 8.46 2.65 -21.00
N ASP A 686 7.45 1.78 -21.07
CA ASP A 686 7.44 0.55 -21.89
C ASP A 686 6.20 0.55 -22.81
N ARG A 687 6.09 1.60 -23.64
CA ARG A 687 4.99 1.71 -24.60
C ARG A 687 5.00 0.52 -25.57
N PRO A 688 3.87 -0.18 -25.77
CA PRO A 688 3.82 -1.26 -26.73
C PRO A 688 3.79 -0.73 -28.16
N ASP A 689 4.62 -1.32 -29.03
CA ASP A 689 4.61 -1.10 -30.49
C ASP A 689 3.20 -1.25 -31.10
N SER A 690 2.47 -2.29 -30.70
CA SER A 690 1.20 -2.64 -31.31
C SER A 690 0.13 -2.94 -30.25
N ILE A 691 -1.07 -2.37 -30.39
CA ILE A 691 -2.27 -2.72 -29.60
C ILE A 691 -3.47 -2.91 -30.54
N VAL A 692 -4.09 -4.09 -30.50
CA VAL A 692 -5.20 -4.48 -31.39
C VAL A 692 -6.36 -5.05 -30.57
N PHE A 693 -7.59 -4.59 -30.82
CA PHE A 693 -8.78 -5.13 -30.18
C PHE A 693 -9.00 -6.60 -30.55
N VAL A 694 -9.41 -7.42 -29.56
CA VAL A 694 -9.69 -8.85 -29.74
C VAL A 694 -11.18 -9.11 -29.62
N ASP A 695 -11.74 -8.94 -28.43
CA ASP A 695 -13.17 -9.12 -28.15
C ASP A 695 -13.54 -8.44 -26.82
N ARG A 696 -14.84 -8.42 -26.48
CA ARG A 696 -15.35 -7.99 -25.18
C ARG A 696 -16.20 -9.08 -24.52
N LEU A 697 -16.11 -9.17 -23.20
CA LEU A 697 -16.93 -10.05 -22.39
C LEU A 697 -17.88 -9.24 -21.51
N TYR A 698 -19.13 -9.66 -21.43
CA TYR A 698 -20.06 -9.13 -20.44
C TYR A 698 -19.68 -9.64 -19.05
N ALA A 699 -19.71 -8.75 -18.06
CA ALA A 699 -19.25 -9.07 -16.71
C ALA A 699 -20.06 -8.33 -15.63
N GLU A 700 -20.11 -8.94 -14.44
CA GLU A 700 -20.66 -8.34 -13.23
C GLU A 700 -19.62 -8.44 -12.12
N TYR A 701 -19.28 -7.31 -11.49
CA TYR A 701 -18.34 -7.25 -10.38
C TYR A 701 -18.81 -6.25 -9.32
N GLY A 702 -18.88 -6.67 -8.06
CA GLY A 702 -19.31 -5.82 -6.95
C GLY A 702 -20.71 -5.21 -7.12
N GLY A 703 -21.62 -5.93 -7.79
CA GLY A 703 -22.99 -5.48 -8.11
C GLY A 703 -23.08 -4.48 -9.27
N LYS A 704 -21.97 -4.19 -9.97
CA LYS A 704 -21.95 -3.37 -11.19
C LYS A 704 -21.86 -4.27 -12.41
N LYS A 705 -22.66 -3.94 -13.43
CA LYS A 705 -22.76 -4.66 -14.70
C LYS A 705 -22.12 -3.84 -15.82
N GLY A 706 -21.41 -4.53 -16.70
CA GLY A 706 -20.62 -3.86 -17.72
C GLY A 706 -19.87 -4.82 -18.63
N TYR A 707 -18.84 -4.29 -19.27
CA TYR A 707 -18.01 -5.04 -20.21
C TYR A 707 -16.53 -4.99 -19.81
N MET A 708 -15.85 -6.09 -20.05
CA MET A 708 -14.40 -6.22 -20.07
C MET A 708 -13.96 -6.32 -21.53
N TYR A 709 -13.25 -5.30 -22.02
CA TYR A 709 -12.64 -5.29 -23.35
C TYR A 709 -11.25 -5.90 -23.27
N PHE A 710 -10.91 -6.72 -24.26
CA PHE A 710 -9.60 -7.33 -24.39
C PHE A 710 -8.92 -6.87 -25.67
N PHE A 711 -7.64 -6.56 -25.52
CA PHE A 711 -6.73 -6.21 -26.59
C PHE A 711 -5.59 -7.21 -26.60
N LYS A 712 -4.91 -7.33 -27.73
CA LYS A 712 -3.64 -8.02 -27.84
C LYS A 712 -2.55 -7.00 -28.16
N TYR A 713 -1.37 -7.17 -27.57
CA TYR A 713 -0.26 -6.25 -27.75
C TYR A 713 1.08 -6.94 -27.97
N LYS A 714 2.03 -6.19 -28.54
CA LYS A 714 3.45 -6.53 -28.63
C LYS A 714 4.27 -5.37 -28.07
N ASN A 715 5.35 -5.67 -27.38
CA ASN A 715 6.27 -4.63 -26.90
C ASN A 715 7.13 -4.14 -28.07
N GLN A 716 7.64 -5.08 -28.86
CA GLN A 716 8.41 -4.81 -30.08
C GLN A 716 7.74 -5.47 -31.29
N LYS A 717 7.86 -4.84 -32.46
CA LYS A 717 7.33 -5.34 -33.75
C LYS A 717 7.69 -6.81 -34.01
N GLU A 718 8.94 -7.15 -33.73
CA GLU A 718 9.53 -8.48 -33.92
C GLU A 718 9.18 -9.51 -32.83
N ASP A 719 8.43 -9.13 -31.79
CA ASP A 719 8.03 -10.07 -30.75
C ASP A 719 7.27 -11.26 -31.35
N PRO A 720 7.68 -12.51 -31.05
CA PRO A 720 7.12 -13.69 -31.70
C PRO A 720 5.70 -14.02 -31.23
N SER A 721 5.23 -13.41 -30.14
CA SER A 721 3.95 -13.74 -29.50
C SER A 721 3.18 -12.50 -29.08
N TRP A 722 1.88 -12.49 -29.36
CA TRP A 722 0.94 -11.49 -28.82
C TRP A 722 0.64 -11.76 -27.34
N LYS A 723 0.69 -10.72 -26.52
CA LYS A 723 0.24 -10.72 -25.11
C LYS A 723 -1.14 -10.09 -24.99
N LEU A 724 -1.83 -10.28 -23.86
CA LEU A 724 -3.19 -9.74 -23.63
C LEU A 724 -3.17 -8.45 -22.80
N ALA A 725 -4.03 -7.50 -23.14
CA ALA A 725 -4.35 -6.36 -22.27
C ALA A 725 -5.87 -6.32 -22.02
N SER A 726 -6.27 -5.76 -20.89
CA SER A 726 -7.68 -5.59 -20.54
C SER A 726 -8.02 -4.13 -20.30
N VAL A 727 -9.25 -3.76 -20.62
CA VAL A 727 -9.90 -2.50 -20.25
C VAL A 727 -11.24 -2.85 -19.65
N GLY A 728 -11.52 -2.32 -18.47
CA GLY A 728 -12.81 -2.54 -17.83
C GLY A 728 -12.70 -2.27 -16.35
N LEU A 729 -13.72 -2.56 -15.56
CA LEU A 729 -15.09 -2.82 -15.96
C LEU A 729 -15.68 -1.50 -16.45
N VAL A 730 -16.05 -1.41 -17.73
CA VAL A 730 -16.74 -0.23 -18.26
C VAL A 730 -18.26 -0.44 -18.17
N PRO A 731 -19.07 0.60 -17.90
CA PRO A 731 -20.53 0.52 -17.84
C PRO A 731 -21.19 -0.09 -19.09
N GLU A 732 -22.45 -0.54 -18.95
CA GLU A 732 -23.26 -0.95 -20.11
C GLU A 732 -23.66 0.22 -21.02
N ASP A 733 -23.76 1.42 -20.43
CA ASP A 733 -24.06 2.65 -21.16
C ASP A 733 -22.89 3.02 -22.09
N PRO A 734 -23.06 2.99 -23.42
CA PRO A 734 -21.99 3.27 -24.37
C PRO A 734 -21.45 4.70 -24.30
N ALA A 735 -22.19 5.63 -23.67
CA ALA A 735 -21.74 7.01 -23.47
C ALA A 735 -20.95 7.21 -22.16
N ALA A 736 -20.83 6.18 -21.32
CA ALA A 736 -20.16 6.23 -20.03
C ALA A 736 -18.98 5.25 -19.98
N PHE A 737 -17.76 5.75 -19.80
CA PHE A 737 -16.57 4.91 -19.82
C PHE A 737 -16.16 4.32 -18.46
N GLU A 738 -16.53 4.98 -17.35
CA GLU A 738 -16.12 4.57 -16.00
C GLU A 738 -17.27 4.73 -15.01
N PHE A 739 -17.34 3.83 -14.02
CA PHE A 739 -18.22 4.04 -12.87
C PHE A 739 -17.73 5.18 -11.99
N GLU A 740 -18.65 5.93 -11.40
CA GLU A 740 -18.31 6.86 -10.33
C GLU A 740 -17.71 6.07 -9.15
N SER A 741 -16.42 6.25 -8.89
CA SER A 741 -15.79 5.89 -7.63
C SER A 741 -15.88 7.07 -6.67
N ALA A 742 -15.88 6.79 -5.36
CA ALA A 742 -15.68 7.86 -4.37
C ALA A 742 -14.45 8.70 -4.78
N LYS A 743 -14.60 10.03 -4.82
CA LYS A 743 -13.50 10.94 -5.16
C LYS A 743 -12.31 10.61 -4.26
N GLN A 744 -11.15 10.34 -4.86
CA GLN A 744 -9.93 10.22 -4.09
C GLN A 744 -9.66 11.57 -3.42
N PRO A 745 -9.32 11.58 -2.12
CA PRO A 745 -8.88 12.81 -1.49
C PRO A 745 -7.59 13.29 -2.18
N ALA A 746 -7.52 14.60 -2.47
CA ALA A 746 -6.38 15.23 -3.14
C ALA A 746 -5.05 15.14 -2.34
N LYS A 747 -5.10 14.72 -1.06
CA LYS A 747 -3.95 14.39 -0.23
C LYS A 747 -4.19 13.02 0.41
N LEU A 748 -3.29 12.06 0.15
CA LEU A 748 -3.34 10.71 0.72
C LEU A 748 -2.68 10.71 2.12
N PRO A 749 -3.41 10.45 3.21
CA PRO A 749 -2.81 10.32 4.54
C PRO A 749 -1.89 9.10 4.64
N PHE A 750 -0.93 9.09 5.57
CA PHE A 750 0.04 7.99 5.73
C PHE A 750 -0.59 6.61 5.96
N TRP A 751 -1.79 6.53 6.55
CA TRP A 751 -2.48 5.24 6.71
C TRP A 751 -3.02 4.66 5.39
N MET A 752 -3.13 5.45 4.32
CA MET A 752 -3.45 4.99 2.97
C MET A 752 -2.23 4.39 2.23
N LEU A 753 -0.99 4.55 2.72
CA LEU A 753 0.19 3.79 2.22
C LEU A 753 0.14 2.30 2.61
N ARG A 754 -0.80 1.91 3.47
CA ARG A 754 -1.11 0.51 3.81
C ARG A 754 -2.32 -0.03 3.05
N MET A 755 -2.95 0.80 2.22
CA MET A 755 -3.96 0.33 1.30
C MET A 755 -3.27 -0.39 0.15
N SER A 756 -3.89 -1.48 -0.30
CA SER A 756 -3.40 -2.16 -1.50
C SER A 756 -3.41 -1.19 -2.68
N PRO A 757 -2.48 -1.28 -3.65
CA PRO A 757 -2.58 -0.58 -4.93
C PRO A 757 -3.98 -0.72 -5.58
N ASP A 758 -4.71 -1.78 -5.26
CA ASP A 758 -6.07 -2.06 -5.69
C ASP A 758 -7.14 -1.14 -5.07
N GLU A 759 -6.88 -0.55 -3.91
CA GLU A 759 -7.73 0.48 -3.29
C GLU A 759 -7.40 1.88 -3.84
N LEU A 760 -6.18 2.06 -4.36
CA LEU A 760 -5.74 3.28 -5.07
C LEU A 760 -6.15 3.28 -6.56
N VAL A 761 -6.26 2.12 -7.19
CA VAL A 761 -6.79 1.96 -8.55
C VAL A 761 -8.28 1.71 -8.42
N GLY A 762 -9.09 2.77 -8.55
CA GLY A 762 -10.52 2.78 -8.21
C GLY A 762 -11.24 1.45 -8.45
N LYS A 763 -12.00 0.97 -7.45
CA LYS A 763 -12.59 -0.38 -7.28
C LYS A 763 -13.02 -1.17 -8.54
N PHE A 764 -13.44 -0.49 -9.60
CA PHE A 764 -13.93 -1.10 -10.84
C PHE A 764 -12.93 -1.01 -12.01
N ASN A 765 -11.70 -0.54 -11.81
CA ASN A 765 -10.71 -0.35 -12.87
C ASN A 765 -9.78 -1.57 -12.98
N PHE A 766 -10.10 -2.48 -13.90
CA PHE A 766 -9.33 -3.62 -14.39
C PHE A 766 -8.54 -3.30 -15.68
N THR A 767 -8.22 -2.04 -15.93
CA THR A 767 -7.42 -1.65 -17.10
C THR A 767 -5.95 -1.94 -16.82
N LYS A 768 -5.31 -2.84 -17.59
CA LYS A 768 -3.88 -3.17 -17.47
C LYS A 768 -3.37 -3.99 -18.65
N PHE A 769 -2.06 -3.94 -18.87
CA PHE A 769 -1.33 -4.95 -19.64
C PHE A 769 -1.20 -6.25 -18.82
N ILE A 770 -1.30 -7.41 -19.47
CA ILE A 770 -1.26 -8.73 -18.85
C ILE A 770 -0.17 -9.55 -19.54
N ASP A 771 0.77 -10.12 -18.78
CA ASP A 771 1.88 -10.90 -19.34
C ASP A 771 1.48 -12.30 -19.88
N THR A 772 0.19 -12.53 -20.12
CA THR A 772 -0.34 -13.78 -20.68
C THR A 772 -0.26 -13.74 -22.20
N LYS A 773 0.46 -14.69 -22.79
CA LYS A 773 0.54 -14.89 -24.25
C LYS A 773 -0.74 -15.55 -24.79
N LEU A 774 -1.25 -15.03 -25.89
CA LEU A 774 -2.27 -15.71 -26.70
C LEU A 774 -1.64 -16.90 -27.42
N THR A 775 -2.32 -18.04 -27.42
CA THR A 775 -1.89 -19.24 -28.14
C THR A 775 -2.95 -19.71 -29.14
N ASP A 776 -2.53 -20.38 -30.20
CA ASP A 776 -3.46 -20.97 -31.20
C ASP A 776 -4.02 -22.32 -30.75
N GLU A 777 -3.57 -22.85 -29.61
CA GLU A 777 -3.96 -24.16 -29.09
C GLU A 777 -5.35 -24.18 -28.45
N LYS A 778 -5.89 -23.00 -28.06
CA LYS A 778 -7.18 -22.85 -27.40
C LYS A 778 -8.06 -21.80 -28.10
N PRO A 779 -9.39 -21.95 -28.14
CA PRO A 779 -10.28 -20.90 -28.63
C PRO A 779 -10.06 -19.57 -27.88
N VAL A 780 -10.00 -18.46 -28.61
CA VAL A 780 -9.74 -17.13 -28.04
C VAL A 780 -10.75 -16.78 -26.94
N GLY A 781 -12.04 -17.03 -27.16
CA GLY A 781 -13.08 -16.75 -26.14
C GLY A 781 -12.88 -17.49 -24.82
N GLU A 782 -12.31 -18.70 -24.85
CA GLU A 782 -11.95 -19.44 -23.62
C GLU A 782 -10.78 -18.76 -22.90
N GLN A 783 -9.74 -18.36 -23.65
CA GLN A 783 -8.58 -17.66 -23.10
C GLN A 783 -8.97 -16.30 -22.48
N LEU A 784 -9.89 -15.55 -23.11
CA LEU A 784 -10.38 -14.28 -22.57
C LEU A 784 -11.23 -14.48 -21.31
N THR A 785 -12.07 -15.51 -21.28
CA THR A 785 -12.88 -15.85 -20.10
C THR A 785 -11.99 -16.25 -18.93
N GLU A 786 -10.93 -16.99 -19.20
CA GLU A 786 -9.90 -17.33 -18.22
C GLU A 786 -9.20 -16.06 -17.69
N ALA A 787 -8.73 -15.18 -18.58
CA ALA A 787 -8.09 -13.92 -18.20
C ALA A 787 -9.00 -13.02 -17.35
N MET A 788 -10.27 -12.86 -17.74
CA MET A 788 -11.26 -12.11 -16.96
C MET A 788 -11.46 -12.68 -15.56
N ARG A 789 -11.56 -14.01 -15.44
CA ARG A 789 -11.69 -14.68 -14.15
C ARG A 789 -10.47 -14.41 -13.27
N LYS A 790 -9.26 -14.54 -13.82
CA LYS A 790 -8.00 -14.24 -13.11
C LYS A 790 -7.98 -12.80 -12.59
N LEU A 791 -8.36 -11.82 -13.43
CA LEU A 791 -8.45 -10.40 -13.04
C LEU A 791 -9.42 -10.16 -11.89
N PHE A 792 -10.59 -10.82 -11.90
CA PHE A 792 -11.58 -10.65 -10.84
C PHE A 792 -11.15 -11.34 -9.55
N TYR A 793 -10.54 -12.52 -9.67
CA TYR A 793 -10.09 -13.29 -8.52
C TYR A 793 -8.85 -12.69 -7.89
N SER A 794 -7.95 -12.05 -8.65
CA SER A 794 -6.78 -11.37 -8.09
C SER A 794 -7.15 -10.22 -7.14
N ARG A 795 -8.35 -9.63 -7.28
CA ARG A 795 -8.88 -8.62 -6.35
C ARG A 795 -9.41 -9.20 -5.03
N ARG A 796 -9.50 -10.52 -4.91
CA ARG A 796 -9.91 -11.22 -3.69
C ARG A 796 -8.66 -11.56 -2.88
N LYS A 797 -8.64 -11.18 -1.61
CA LYS A 797 -7.45 -11.28 -0.73
C LYS A 797 -6.87 -12.70 -0.68
N SER A 798 -7.71 -13.75 -0.71
CA SER A 798 -7.26 -15.14 -0.66
C SER A 798 -6.69 -15.67 -1.99
N ALA A 799 -7.10 -15.10 -3.12
CA ALA A 799 -6.70 -15.55 -4.45
C ALA A 799 -5.61 -14.68 -5.09
N GLN A 800 -5.29 -13.54 -4.48
CA GLN A 800 -4.30 -12.59 -4.96
C GLN A 800 -2.97 -13.28 -5.32
N ASN A 801 -2.38 -14.03 -4.38
CA ASN A 801 -1.11 -14.74 -4.61
C ASN A 801 -1.20 -15.89 -5.61
N PHE A 802 -2.40 -16.42 -5.88
CA PHE A 802 -2.57 -17.50 -6.86
C PHE A 802 -2.59 -16.97 -8.30
N TYR A 803 -3.01 -15.71 -8.49
CA TYR A 803 -3.22 -15.12 -9.82
C TYR A 803 -2.30 -13.92 -10.14
N GLU A 804 -1.55 -13.39 -9.18
CA GLU A 804 -0.55 -12.34 -9.41
C GLU A 804 0.86 -12.94 -9.44
N ASP A 805 1.56 -12.73 -10.56
CA ASP A 805 2.91 -13.25 -10.84
C ASP A 805 4.00 -12.15 -10.69
N ASP A 806 3.68 -11.01 -10.06
CA ASP A 806 4.54 -9.80 -10.04
C ASP A 806 5.43 -9.67 -8.79
N GLU A 807 6.65 -9.13 -8.99
CA GLU A 807 7.64 -8.82 -7.95
C GLU A 807 7.11 -7.93 -6.81
N GLN A 808 6.03 -7.18 -7.03
CA GLN A 808 5.37 -6.36 -5.99
C GLN A 808 4.80 -7.17 -4.82
N VAL A 809 4.54 -8.47 -5.00
CA VAL A 809 4.11 -9.37 -3.92
C VAL A 809 5.22 -9.55 -2.87
N ASN A 810 6.51 -9.41 -3.24
CA ASN A 810 7.62 -9.47 -2.28
C ASN A 810 7.63 -8.26 -1.32
N TYR A 811 7.16 -7.08 -1.77
CA TYR A 811 7.00 -5.92 -0.88
C TYR A 811 5.78 -6.09 0.06
N ARG A 812 4.71 -6.76 -0.42
CA ARG A 812 3.53 -7.10 0.39
C ARG A 812 3.82 -8.14 1.47
N ARG A 813 4.76 -9.07 1.27
CA ARG A 813 5.25 -9.96 2.35
C ARG A 813 5.76 -9.16 3.55
N MET A 814 6.57 -8.12 3.31
CA MET A 814 7.14 -7.30 4.39
C MET A 814 6.13 -6.44 5.16
N LEU A 815 5.00 -6.08 4.56
CA LEU A 815 4.00 -5.19 5.19
C LEU A 815 2.76 -5.91 5.73
N HIS A 816 2.41 -7.07 5.18
CA HIS A 816 1.16 -7.74 5.54
C HIS A 816 1.31 -9.06 6.28
N PHE A 817 2.39 -9.85 6.11
CA PHE A 817 2.37 -11.22 6.64
C PHE A 817 3.71 -11.91 6.93
N ASP A 818 4.86 -11.27 6.81
CA ASP A 818 6.01 -11.79 7.58
C ASP A 818 5.84 -11.43 9.04
#